data_AF-A0A8C0Q6I0-F1
#
_entry.id   AF-A0A8C0Q6I0-F1
#
_cell.length_a   1.000
_cell.length_b   1.000
_cell.length_c   1.000
_cell.angle_alpha   90.00
_cell.angle_beta   90.00
_cell.angle_gamma   90.00
#
_symmetry.space_group_name_H-M   'P 1'
#
loop_
_entity.id
_entity.type
_entity.pdbx_description
1 polymer ?
#
loop_
_entity_poly.entity_id
_entity_poly.type
_entity_poly.pdbx_seq_one_letter_code
_entity_poly.pdbx_strand_id
1 'polypeptide(L)'
;MQSWRRKALWLALLASWLLVLLRVFPLLRLAVPARPWAGAPQGWPRWLDAELLQSFSQAGELPEDDPQPPQVPRGGGHCDWGACFNVSKCRGGGLKVFVSPVAGPISDTQRGILASIESSSYHSVSPDEACLLLLLGPEAPAGECSPVPQQWNGGKNQLVLSLHPALCPQTFPPGQAMVAKASPAVDTFRPGFDVALPLLPEAHPLRGGAPGQLRQHSPHPGVPLLALAEERGGWRVAGADSPACPWDGRCEQNRGPEQTPLGATLPNATFCVIPGHRPEALHFLQALQAGCIPVLLSPRWELPFSEVIDWTKAAIVADKRLPFQVLAALQEMPPTRVLALRQQTQFLWDAYFSSVEKVIHTTLEIIQDRIFGASAHPSLLWNSPPGALLALPTFSTSPSDFPFYHLQRGSRPVGRFSALIWVGAPGQPPLKLIQAVAGSQHCAQILVLWSSEKPLPPRWPKTTVPLTVLAGQRKVSDRFFPHRAISTDAILSLDAHSSLTTSEVDFAFAVWQSFPERMVGFLTWSHFWDEAQGGWGYTAERTNEFSMVLTSAAFYHRYYHTLFTHSLPKFLRTLADEAPTCVDVLMNFLVAAVTKLPPIKVPYGKQHPEARPPLAPGASEQQPPAQDCINQMAEEFGYMPLVSSRLRLDPVLFKDPVSVLRKKYRSLEKP
;
A
#
# COMPACT_ATOMS: atom_id res chain seq x y z
N MET A 1 -55.55 33.27 -56.17
CA MET A 1 -55.67 31.80 -55.96
C MET A 1 -54.58 30.92 -56.59
N GLN A 2 -53.66 31.43 -57.42
CA GLN A 2 -52.63 30.60 -58.09
C GLN A 2 -51.32 30.37 -57.30
N SER A 3 -50.98 31.22 -56.33
CA SER A 3 -49.75 31.10 -55.52
C SER A 3 -49.81 29.96 -54.49
N TRP A 4 -50.98 29.71 -53.91
CA TRP A 4 -51.18 28.69 -52.87
C TRP A 4 -51.17 27.26 -53.45
N ARG A 5 -51.72 27.08 -54.66
CA ARG A 5 -51.66 25.80 -55.37
C ARG A 5 -50.23 25.39 -55.73
N ARG A 6 -49.35 26.34 -56.09
CA ARG A 6 -47.94 26.02 -56.38
C ARG A 6 -47.20 25.56 -55.13
N LYS A 7 -47.39 26.21 -53.97
CA LYS A 7 -46.74 25.81 -52.71
C LYS A 7 -47.21 24.44 -52.20
N ALA A 8 -48.50 24.13 -52.35
CA ALA A 8 -49.04 22.82 -52.02
C ALA A 8 -48.49 21.70 -52.94
N LEU A 9 -48.32 21.98 -54.22
CA LEU A 9 -47.69 21.06 -55.18
C LEU A 9 -46.23 20.76 -54.85
N TRP A 10 -45.45 21.77 -54.44
CA TRP A 10 -44.06 21.57 -54.01
C TRP A 10 -43.95 20.76 -52.72
N LEU A 11 -44.85 20.97 -51.75
CA LEU A 11 -44.90 20.17 -50.52
C LEU A 11 -45.33 18.73 -50.78
N ALA A 12 -46.29 18.50 -51.69
CA ALA A 12 -46.70 17.17 -52.10
C ALA A 12 -45.58 16.43 -52.86
N LEU A 13 -44.83 17.13 -53.72
CA LEU A 13 -43.68 16.56 -54.43
C LEU A 13 -42.53 16.22 -53.47
N LEU A 14 -42.25 17.06 -52.48
CA LEU A 14 -41.26 16.78 -51.42
C LEU A 14 -41.66 15.59 -50.54
N ALA A 15 -42.93 15.51 -50.13
CA ALA A 15 -43.43 14.37 -49.36
C ALA A 15 -43.41 13.07 -50.18
N SER A 16 -43.73 13.14 -51.47
CA SER A 16 -43.62 12.00 -52.39
C SER A 16 -42.17 11.57 -52.59
N TRP A 17 -41.22 12.50 -52.65
CA TRP A 17 -39.80 12.18 -52.78
C TRP A 17 -39.24 11.52 -51.51
N LEU A 18 -39.66 11.97 -50.33
CA LEU A 18 -39.32 11.35 -49.05
C LEU A 18 -39.89 9.93 -48.92
N LEU A 19 -41.11 9.70 -49.39
CA LEU A 19 -41.71 8.36 -49.39
C LEU A 19 -41.03 7.40 -50.39
N VAL A 20 -40.55 7.90 -51.53
CA VAL A 20 -39.76 7.10 -52.48
C VAL A 20 -38.37 6.77 -51.90
N LEU A 21 -37.69 7.73 -51.26
CA LEU A 21 -36.41 7.47 -50.58
C LEU A 21 -36.56 6.48 -49.42
N LEU A 22 -37.64 6.57 -48.64
CA LEU A 22 -37.92 5.64 -47.54
C LEU A 22 -38.37 4.25 -48.00
N ARG A 23 -38.92 4.10 -49.22
CA ARG A 23 -39.34 2.80 -49.76
C ARG A 23 -38.35 2.12 -50.70
N VAL A 24 -37.38 2.84 -51.27
CA VAL A 24 -36.37 2.28 -52.19
C VAL A 24 -35.13 1.77 -51.43
N PHE A 25 -34.90 2.19 -50.18
CA PHE A 25 -33.73 1.76 -49.41
C PHE A 25 -33.79 0.40 -48.64
N PRO A 26 -34.89 -0.38 -48.54
CA PRO A 26 -34.81 -1.68 -47.87
C PRO A 26 -34.51 -2.87 -48.81
N LEU A 27 -34.20 -2.67 -50.10
CA LEU A 27 -34.12 -3.77 -51.08
C LEU A 27 -32.78 -3.94 -51.84
N LEU A 28 -31.70 -3.28 -51.41
CA LEU A 28 -30.34 -3.62 -51.86
C LEU A 28 -29.59 -4.35 -50.75
N ARG A 29 -29.87 -5.66 -50.64
CA ARG A 29 -29.02 -6.63 -49.93
C ARG A 29 -27.73 -6.82 -50.73
N LEU A 30 -26.65 -6.17 -50.31
CA LEU A 30 -25.29 -6.64 -50.60
C LEU A 30 -24.91 -7.65 -49.51
N ALA A 31 -24.77 -8.91 -49.91
CA ALA A 31 -24.26 -9.98 -49.08
C ALA A 31 -22.80 -9.68 -48.70
N VAL A 32 -22.57 -9.45 -47.41
CA VAL A 32 -21.24 -9.35 -46.79
C VAL A 32 -21.20 -10.40 -45.67
N PRO A 33 -20.10 -11.14 -45.46
CA PRO A 33 -20.08 -12.33 -44.61
C PRO A 33 -20.40 -11.98 -43.15
N ALA A 34 -21.07 -12.91 -42.45
CA ALA A 34 -21.53 -12.75 -41.08
C ALA A 34 -20.39 -12.38 -40.13
N ARG A 35 -20.43 -11.12 -39.64
CA ARG A 35 -19.66 -10.63 -38.49
C ARG A 35 -20.42 -10.98 -37.19
N PRO A 36 -19.76 -11.52 -36.15
CA PRO A 36 -20.36 -11.67 -34.84
C PRO A 36 -20.66 -10.30 -34.22
N TRP A 37 -21.74 -10.24 -33.44
CA TRP A 37 -22.32 -9.03 -32.85
C TRP A 37 -21.34 -8.16 -32.07
N ALA A 38 -21.44 -6.84 -32.30
CA ALA A 38 -20.86 -5.81 -31.47
C ALA A 38 -21.62 -5.75 -30.12
N GLY A 39 -20.92 -6.12 -29.04
CA GLY A 39 -21.32 -5.78 -27.68
C GLY A 39 -21.24 -4.26 -27.43
N ALA A 40 -22.00 -3.82 -26.43
CA ALA A 40 -22.08 -2.47 -25.89
C ALA A 40 -20.70 -1.76 -25.71
N PRO A 41 -20.64 -0.41 -25.62
CA PRO A 41 -19.40 0.28 -25.30
C PRO A 41 -18.98 -0.11 -23.87
N GLN A 42 -18.06 -1.05 -23.76
CA GLN A 42 -17.39 -1.34 -22.51
C GLN A 42 -16.41 -0.20 -22.23
N GLY A 43 -16.68 0.52 -21.14
CA GLY A 43 -15.69 1.38 -20.51
C GLY A 43 -14.50 0.57 -19.99
N TRP A 44 -13.41 1.29 -19.75
CA TRP A 44 -12.30 0.93 -18.86
C TRP A 44 -12.76 0.18 -17.58
N PRO A 45 -11.95 -0.73 -16.96
CA PRO A 45 -10.76 -1.45 -17.44
C PRO A 45 -10.86 -2.99 -17.28
N ARG A 46 -10.07 -3.74 -18.05
CA ARG A 46 -9.63 -5.11 -17.72
C ARG A 46 -8.23 -5.31 -18.30
N TRP A 47 -7.24 -5.57 -17.47
CA TRP A 47 -5.97 -6.11 -17.95
C TRP A 47 -5.67 -7.39 -17.16
N LEU A 48 -6.15 -8.50 -17.74
CA LEU A 48 -5.72 -9.85 -17.44
C LEU A 48 -4.43 -10.06 -18.24
N ASP A 49 -3.28 -9.70 -17.67
CA ASP A 49 -1.96 -9.82 -18.33
C ASP A 49 -1.44 -11.28 -18.41
N ALA A 50 -2.34 -12.27 -18.33
CA ALA A 50 -1.99 -13.67 -18.52
C ALA A 50 -1.75 -14.03 -20.00
N GLU A 51 -2.11 -13.16 -20.96
CA GLU A 51 -2.10 -13.52 -22.39
C GLU A 51 -0.91 -13.00 -23.21
N LEU A 52 -0.04 -12.12 -22.69
CA LEU A 52 0.96 -11.46 -23.54
C LEU A 52 2.41 -11.94 -23.41
N LEU A 53 2.69 -12.85 -22.48
CA LEU A 53 3.88 -13.72 -22.50
C LEU A 53 3.50 -15.04 -21.83
N GLN A 54 3.27 -16.09 -22.61
CA GLN A 54 3.54 -17.43 -22.08
C GLN A 54 4.98 -17.38 -21.56
N SER A 55 5.17 -17.70 -20.28
CA SER A 55 6.50 -17.85 -19.72
C SER A 55 7.33 -18.68 -20.69
N PHE A 56 8.56 -18.27 -20.99
CA PHE A 56 9.55 -19.07 -21.73
C PHE A 56 9.98 -20.35 -20.97
N SER A 57 9.16 -20.77 -20.01
CA SER A 57 9.11 -22.05 -19.34
C SER A 57 7.63 -22.46 -19.20
N GLN A 58 7.03 -22.96 -20.28
CA GLN A 58 6.06 -24.05 -20.12
C GLN A 58 6.84 -25.35 -20.20
N ALA A 59 6.55 -26.28 -19.30
CA ALA A 59 7.01 -27.65 -19.42
C ALA A 59 6.39 -28.22 -20.70
N GLY A 60 7.15 -28.19 -21.80
CA GLY A 60 6.82 -29.01 -22.96
C GLY A 60 6.86 -30.47 -22.52
N GLU A 61 5.86 -31.24 -22.94
CA GLU A 61 5.89 -32.70 -22.88
C GLU A 61 7.23 -33.17 -23.43
N LEU A 62 8.07 -33.71 -22.55
CA LEU A 62 9.38 -34.25 -22.91
C LEU A 62 9.15 -35.47 -23.82
N PRO A 63 9.89 -35.63 -24.92
CA PRO A 63 10.00 -36.92 -25.58
C PRO A 63 10.57 -37.92 -24.56
N GLU A 64 9.87 -39.03 -24.33
CA GLU A 64 10.37 -40.17 -23.57
C GLU A 64 11.59 -40.75 -24.30
N ASP A 65 12.80 -40.33 -23.90
CA ASP A 65 14.03 -41.13 -23.86
C ASP A 65 15.24 -40.20 -23.69
N ASP A 66 15.72 -40.02 -22.45
CA ASP A 66 17.13 -39.79 -22.13
C ASP A 66 17.40 -39.88 -20.60
N PRO A 67 18.65 -40.19 -20.16
CA PRO A 67 18.92 -40.91 -18.93
C PRO A 67 18.81 -40.05 -17.66
N GLN A 68 18.19 -40.64 -16.65
CA GLN A 68 17.94 -40.07 -15.33
C GLN A 68 19.20 -39.46 -14.67
N PRO A 69 19.12 -38.25 -14.07
CA PRO A 69 20.24 -37.68 -13.30
C PRO A 69 20.59 -38.58 -12.10
N PRO A 70 21.87 -38.62 -11.68
CA PRO A 70 22.31 -39.49 -10.59
C PRO A 70 21.57 -39.14 -9.30
N GLN A 71 20.81 -40.10 -8.78
CA GLN A 71 20.15 -39.98 -7.49
C GLN A 71 21.22 -39.90 -6.39
N VAL A 72 21.31 -38.74 -5.75
CA VAL A 72 22.08 -38.54 -4.52
C VAL A 72 21.39 -39.33 -3.39
N PRO A 73 22.15 -40.00 -2.49
CA PRO A 73 21.57 -40.89 -1.50
C PRO A 73 20.60 -40.16 -0.56
N ARG A 74 19.33 -40.56 -0.61
CA ARG A 74 18.26 -40.13 0.31
C ARG A 74 18.51 -40.73 1.69
N GLY A 75 19.01 -39.94 2.63
CA GLY A 75 19.20 -40.34 4.03
C GLY A 75 19.00 -39.15 4.97
N GLY A 76 17.83 -39.07 5.62
CA GLY A 76 17.45 -38.06 6.61
C GLY A 76 16.01 -37.57 6.41
N GLY A 77 15.10 -37.81 7.36
CA GLY A 77 13.65 -37.64 7.23
C GLY A 77 13.22 -36.27 6.66
N HIS A 78 12.35 -36.29 5.64
CA HIS A 78 11.83 -35.12 4.96
C HIS A 78 11.00 -34.27 5.94
N CYS A 79 11.41 -33.03 6.15
CA CYS A 79 10.81 -32.11 7.11
C CYS A 79 9.94 -31.11 6.37
N ASP A 80 8.62 -31.28 6.44
CA ASP A 80 7.61 -30.36 5.89
C ASP A 80 6.85 -29.63 7.02
N TRP A 81 6.04 -28.63 6.64
CA TRP A 81 5.25 -27.83 7.60
C TRP A 81 4.40 -28.69 8.54
N GLY A 82 3.77 -29.76 8.04
CA GLY A 82 2.91 -30.63 8.85
C GLY A 82 3.68 -31.58 9.77
N ALA A 83 4.86 -32.03 9.34
CA ALA A 83 5.67 -33.01 10.06
C ALA A 83 6.55 -32.39 11.15
N CYS A 84 7.09 -31.20 10.89
CA CYS A 84 8.11 -30.57 11.73
C CYS A 84 7.62 -29.38 12.56
N PHE A 85 6.47 -28.79 12.22
CA PHE A 85 5.91 -27.68 12.98
C PHE A 85 4.65 -28.10 13.73
N ASN A 86 4.61 -27.87 15.05
CA ASN A 86 3.43 -28.14 15.85
C ASN A 86 2.54 -26.89 15.97
N VAL A 87 1.57 -26.79 15.07
CA VAL A 87 0.56 -25.71 15.04
C VAL A 87 -0.29 -25.70 16.33
N SER A 88 -0.45 -26.83 17.03
CA SER A 88 -1.28 -26.90 18.23
C SER A 88 -0.77 -26.08 19.41
N LYS A 89 0.51 -25.65 19.40
CA LYS A 89 1.06 -24.71 20.39
C LYS A 89 0.57 -23.27 20.19
N CYS A 90 0.05 -22.94 19.02
CA CYS A 90 -0.29 -21.57 18.62
C CYS A 90 -1.77 -21.23 18.87
N ARG A 91 -2.42 -21.86 19.88
CA ARG A 91 -3.88 -21.80 20.07
C ARG A 91 -4.35 -20.40 20.50
N GLY A 92 -5.34 -19.87 19.78
CA GLY A 92 -6.28 -18.84 20.23
C GLY A 92 -5.82 -17.37 20.19
N GLY A 93 -4.54 -17.10 19.94
CA GLY A 93 -3.98 -15.74 20.03
C GLY A 93 -3.09 -15.28 18.86
N GLY A 94 -3.01 -16.05 17.76
CA GLY A 94 -2.09 -15.78 16.65
C GLY A 94 -0.66 -16.25 16.92
N LEU A 95 0.30 -15.80 16.11
CA LEU A 95 1.71 -16.13 16.28
C LEU A 95 2.29 -15.38 17.49
N LYS A 96 2.88 -16.13 18.43
CA LYS A 96 3.65 -15.59 19.55
C LYS A 96 5.09 -16.10 19.51
N VAL A 97 6.04 -15.19 19.62
CA VAL A 97 7.48 -15.43 19.44
C VAL A 97 8.21 -15.05 20.72
N PHE A 98 8.93 -16.00 21.27
CA PHE A 98 9.88 -15.76 22.35
C PHE A 98 11.29 -15.78 21.77
N VAL A 99 12.07 -14.73 22.05
CA VAL A 99 13.46 -14.65 21.57
C VAL A 99 14.38 -15.25 22.62
N SER A 100 15.14 -16.26 22.23
CA SER A 100 16.05 -16.93 23.17
C SER A 100 17.23 -16.01 23.49
N PRO A 101 17.75 -16.05 24.73
CA PRO A 101 18.88 -15.22 25.13
C PRO A 101 20.11 -15.56 24.29
N VAL A 102 20.73 -14.52 23.72
CA VAL A 102 21.97 -14.64 22.95
C VAL A 102 23.14 -14.64 23.92
N ALA A 103 24.01 -15.67 23.85
CA ALA A 103 25.23 -15.72 24.64
C ALA A 103 26.35 -14.98 23.88
N GLY A 104 26.85 -13.87 24.47
CA GLY A 104 27.97 -13.09 23.91
C GLY A 104 27.61 -11.64 23.55
N PRO A 105 28.54 -10.88 22.94
CA PRO A 105 28.29 -9.52 22.49
C PRO A 105 27.26 -9.50 21.35
N ILE A 106 26.24 -8.64 21.48
CA ILE A 106 25.13 -8.49 20.53
C ILE A 106 25.49 -7.39 19.51
N SER A 107 25.36 -7.67 18.21
CA SER A 107 25.57 -6.68 17.16
C SER A 107 24.43 -5.66 17.09
N ASP A 108 24.66 -4.51 16.45
CA ASP A 108 23.61 -3.49 16.28
C ASP A 108 22.43 -4.02 15.45
N THR A 109 22.70 -4.87 14.46
CA THR A 109 21.67 -5.57 13.67
C THR A 109 20.82 -6.48 14.57
N GLN A 110 21.46 -7.31 15.40
CA GLN A 110 20.74 -8.19 16.34
C GLN A 110 19.91 -7.38 17.35
N ARG A 111 20.45 -6.27 17.87
CA ARG A 111 19.71 -5.34 18.75
C ARG A 111 18.48 -4.76 18.05
N GLY A 112 18.61 -4.39 16.78
CA GLY A 112 17.50 -3.89 15.97
C GLY A 112 16.41 -4.94 15.74
N ILE A 113 16.78 -6.19 15.49
CA ILE A 113 15.83 -7.31 15.35
C ILE A 113 15.08 -7.52 16.67
N LEU A 114 15.79 -7.54 17.80
CA LEU A 114 15.18 -7.68 19.14
C LEU A 114 14.18 -6.56 19.40
N ALA A 115 14.57 -5.31 19.20
CA ALA A 115 13.69 -4.15 19.40
C ALA A 115 12.45 -4.20 18.49
N SER A 116 12.61 -4.61 17.22
CA SER A 116 11.49 -4.79 16.29
C SER A 116 10.49 -5.83 16.82
N ILE A 117 10.97 -6.99 17.27
CA ILE A 117 10.09 -8.05 17.78
C ILE A 117 9.43 -7.63 19.08
N GLU A 118 10.20 -7.14 20.06
CA GLU A 118 9.70 -6.71 21.38
C GLU A 118 8.61 -5.65 21.30
N SER A 119 8.71 -4.74 20.34
CA SER A 119 7.70 -3.69 20.09
C SER A 119 6.45 -4.18 19.34
N SER A 120 6.50 -5.37 18.76
CA SER A 120 5.43 -5.92 17.93
C SER A 120 4.39 -6.69 18.74
N SER A 121 3.22 -6.95 18.14
CA SER A 121 2.20 -7.83 18.71
C SER A 121 2.63 -9.30 18.79
N TYR A 122 3.72 -9.68 18.11
CA TYR A 122 4.22 -11.05 18.07
C TYR A 122 5.00 -11.43 19.33
N HIS A 123 5.51 -10.46 20.10
CA HIS A 123 6.35 -10.75 21.26
C HIS A 123 5.61 -11.54 22.35
N SER A 124 6.34 -12.48 22.96
CA SER A 124 5.99 -13.20 24.17
C SER A 124 7.14 -13.10 25.18
N VAL A 125 6.81 -12.81 26.44
CA VAL A 125 7.77 -12.74 27.55
C VAL A 125 8.12 -14.14 28.08
N SER A 126 7.21 -15.12 27.89
CA SER A 126 7.38 -16.49 28.36
C SER A 126 7.60 -17.47 27.20
N PRO A 127 8.55 -18.41 27.31
CA PRO A 127 8.73 -19.47 26.31
C PRO A 127 7.56 -20.47 26.28
N ASP A 128 6.80 -20.60 27.37
CA ASP A 128 5.66 -21.53 27.45
C ASP A 128 4.42 -21.00 26.73
N GLU A 129 4.29 -19.68 26.63
CA GLU A 129 3.22 -18.99 25.89
C GLU A 129 3.56 -18.84 24.40
N ALA A 130 4.81 -19.07 24.02
CA ALA A 130 5.28 -18.88 22.66
C ALA A 130 4.95 -20.07 21.74
N CYS A 131 4.40 -19.73 20.58
CA CYS A 131 4.21 -20.63 19.45
C CYS A 131 5.56 -20.97 18.78
N LEU A 132 6.49 -20.01 18.75
CA LEU A 132 7.77 -20.07 18.07
C LEU A 132 8.90 -19.58 18.99
N LEU A 133 9.99 -20.33 19.06
CA LEU A 133 11.23 -19.92 19.74
C LEU A 133 12.21 -19.40 18.68
N LEU A 134 12.57 -18.13 18.76
CA LEU A 134 13.51 -17.50 17.84
C LEU A 134 14.95 -17.63 18.36
N LEU A 135 15.84 -17.99 17.44
CA LEU A 135 17.28 -18.02 17.63
C LEU A 135 17.94 -17.13 16.58
N LEU A 136 18.69 -16.13 17.04
CA LEU A 136 19.50 -15.29 16.16
C LEU A 136 20.80 -16.04 15.85
N GLY A 137 21.14 -16.15 14.56
CA GLY A 137 22.36 -16.80 14.13
C GLY A 137 23.62 -16.09 14.68
N PRO A 138 24.69 -16.83 15.02
CA PRO A 138 25.93 -16.23 15.49
C PRO A 138 26.61 -15.43 14.37
N GLU A 139 26.90 -14.16 14.63
CA GLU A 139 27.70 -13.27 13.76
C GLU A 139 29.18 -13.26 14.21
N ALA A 140 29.74 -14.41 14.56
CA ALA A 140 31.11 -14.50 15.07
C ALA A 140 32.15 -14.61 13.92
N PRO A 141 33.31 -13.92 14.01
CA PRO A 141 34.45 -14.21 13.15
C PRO A 141 34.96 -15.63 13.45
N ALA A 142 35.40 -16.32 12.38
CA ALA A 142 35.73 -17.74 12.32
C ALA A 142 36.36 -18.32 13.61
N GLY A 143 35.72 -19.34 14.20
CA GLY A 143 36.37 -20.24 15.16
C GLY A 143 35.47 -20.83 16.24
N GLU A 144 34.54 -20.05 16.82
CA GLU A 144 33.71 -20.48 17.94
C GLU A 144 32.22 -20.31 17.62
N CYS A 145 31.61 -21.36 17.06
CA CYS A 145 30.15 -21.38 16.92
C CYS A 145 29.52 -21.64 18.31
N SER A 146 28.55 -20.80 18.71
CA SER A 146 27.92 -20.89 20.03
C SER A 146 27.28 -22.27 20.31
N PRO A 147 27.28 -22.75 21.56
CA PRO A 147 26.68 -24.04 21.90
C PRO A 147 25.16 -24.04 21.66
N VAL A 148 24.62 -25.23 21.36
CA VAL A 148 23.18 -25.49 21.22
C VAL A 148 22.44 -24.94 22.45
N PRO A 149 21.38 -24.12 22.31
CA PRO A 149 20.56 -23.72 23.44
C PRO A 149 20.00 -24.94 24.17
N GLN A 150 19.96 -24.92 25.51
CA GLN A 150 19.49 -26.05 26.33
C GLN A 150 18.08 -26.54 25.95
N GLN A 151 17.27 -25.69 25.29
CA GLN A 151 15.88 -25.95 24.92
C GLN A 151 15.70 -26.42 23.46
N TRP A 152 16.77 -26.83 22.74
CA TRP A 152 16.73 -27.15 21.31
C TRP A 152 15.72 -28.25 20.91
N ASN A 153 15.37 -29.21 21.78
CA ASN A 153 14.25 -30.17 21.59
C ASN A 153 14.12 -30.74 20.14
N GLY A 154 15.24 -31.02 19.47
CA GLY A 154 15.26 -31.52 18.09
C GLY A 154 14.84 -30.51 16.99
N GLY A 155 14.74 -29.23 17.32
CA GLY A 155 14.40 -28.11 16.42
C GLY A 155 12.90 -27.80 16.31
N LYS A 156 12.02 -28.56 16.97
CA LYS A 156 10.57 -28.41 16.77
C LYS A 156 10.05 -27.05 17.27
N ASN A 157 9.30 -26.33 16.42
CA ASN A 157 8.82 -24.96 16.67
C ASN A 157 9.96 -23.95 16.95
N GLN A 158 11.14 -24.17 16.39
CA GLN A 158 12.27 -23.25 16.48
C GLN A 158 12.54 -22.60 15.13
N LEU A 159 12.86 -21.31 15.16
CA LEU A 159 13.27 -20.54 13.99
C LEU A 159 14.70 -20.06 14.18
N VAL A 160 15.58 -20.42 13.25
CA VAL A 160 16.93 -19.85 13.15
C VAL A 160 16.91 -18.73 12.13
N LEU A 161 17.21 -17.50 12.55
CA LEU A 161 17.19 -16.32 11.71
C LEU A 161 18.60 -15.79 11.45
N SER A 162 18.95 -15.64 10.17
CA SER A 162 20.27 -15.19 9.70
C SER A 162 20.11 -14.20 8.54
N LEU A 163 20.25 -12.90 8.82
CA LEU A 163 20.18 -11.83 7.81
C LEU A 163 21.46 -11.69 6.98
N HIS A 164 22.56 -12.29 7.44
CA HIS A 164 23.83 -12.35 6.73
C HIS A 164 24.24 -13.81 6.48
N PRO A 165 25.08 -14.10 5.47
CA PRO A 165 25.62 -15.43 5.25
C PRO A 165 26.53 -15.80 6.43
N ALA A 166 26.08 -16.73 7.28
CA ALA A 166 26.87 -17.17 8.43
C ALA A 166 28.18 -17.85 7.96
N LEU A 167 29.30 -17.47 8.60
CA LEU A 167 30.63 -18.08 8.41
C LEU A 167 30.75 -19.48 9.05
N CYS A 168 29.75 -19.94 9.81
CA CYS A 168 29.69 -21.29 10.38
C CYS A 168 28.90 -22.24 9.44
N PRO A 169 29.54 -23.18 8.73
CA PRO A 169 28.87 -24.12 7.82
C PRO A 169 28.24 -25.33 8.54
N GLN A 170 28.52 -25.50 9.85
CA GLN A 170 28.24 -26.71 10.64
C GLN A 170 27.43 -26.44 11.92
N THR A 171 26.67 -25.34 11.97
CA THR A 171 25.80 -25.04 13.11
C THR A 171 24.46 -25.75 12.96
N PHE A 172 24.43 -26.97 13.50
CA PHE A 172 23.26 -27.82 13.74
C PHE A 172 22.70 -28.51 12.48
N PRO A 173 22.57 -29.86 12.45
CA PRO A 173 21.63 -30.46 11.50
C PRO A 173 20.26 -29.83 11.82
N PRO A 174 19.59 -29.17 10.85
CA PRO A 174 18.40 -28.37 11.16
C PRO A 174 17.31 -29.21 11.81
N GLY A 175 17.34 -30.55 11.65
CA GLY A 175 16.39 -31.44 12.29
C GLY A 175 14.98 -30.99 11.92
N GLN A 176 14.19 -30.59 12.92
CA GLN A 176 12.85 -30.03 12.73
C GLN A 176 12.78 -28.50 12.79
N ALA A 177 13.91 -27.79 12.91
CA ALA A 177 13.97 -26.34 12.98
C ALA A 177 13.76 -25.69 11.62
N MET A 178 13.00 -24.61 11.62
CA MET A 178 12.80 -23.73 10.48
C MET A 178 14.00 -22.79 10.34
N VAL A 179 14.40 -22.51 9.11
CA VAL A 179 15.50 -21.58 8.82
C VAL A 179 14.97 -20.40 8.01
N ALA A 180 15.19 -19.19 8.53
CA ALA A 180 15.02 -17.95 7.79
C ALA A 180 16.41 -17.37 7.48
N LYS A 181 16.86 -17.47 6.23
CA LYS A 181 18.25 -17.18 5.86
C LYS A 181 18.32 -16.28 4.63
N ALA A 182 19.29 -15.37 4.63
CA ALA A 182 19.61 -14.53 3.48
C ALA A 182 20.12 -15.35 2.29
N SER A 183 19.47 -15.19 1.14
CA SER A 183 19.85 -15.79 -0.16
C SER A 183 20.23 -17.28 -0.06
N PRO A 184 19.30 -18.14 0.43
CA PRO A 184 19.60 -19.55 0.62
C PRO A 184 19.81 -20.21 -0.75
N ALA A 185 20.70 -21.20 -0.82
CA ALA A 185 20.94 -21.91 -2.05
C ALA A 185 19.79 -22.89 -2.33
N VAL A 186 19.36 -22.98 -3.59
CA VAL A 186 18.17 -23.72 -4.03
C VAL A 186 18.23 -25.21 -3.66
N ASP A 187 19.43 -25.78 -3.55
CA ASP A 187 19.70 -27.16 -3.16
C ASP A 187 19.50 -27.45 -1.66
N THR A 188 19.59 -26.42 -0.82
CA THR A 188 19.50 -26.55 0.65
C THR A 188 18.21 -25.99 1.24
N PHE A 189 17.49 -25.16 0.49
CA PHE A 189 16.25 -24.53 0.91
C PHE A 189 15.08 -25.53 0.91
N ARG A 190 14.25 -25.55 1.96
CA ARG A 190 13.02 -26.37 2.01
C ARG A 190 11.79 -25.51 1.69
N PRO A 191 11.23 -25.58 0.47
CA PRO A 191 10.09 -24.76 0.07
C PRO A 191 8.85 -25.01 0.96
N GLY A 192 8.14 -23.95 1.33
CA GLY A 192 6.97 -24.00 2.21
C GLY A 192 7.28 -24.33 3.68
N PHE A 193 8.55 -24.53 4.05
CA PHE A 193 9.00 -24.70 5.42
C PHE A 193 10.00 -23.63 5.83
N ASP A 194 11.09 -23.46 5.10
CA ASP A 194 12.05 -22.37 5.32
C ASP A 194 11.54 -21.02 4.77
N VAL A 195 12.18 -19.91 5.15
CA VAL A 195 11.87 -18.57 4.63
C VAL A 195 13.11 -17.96 4.00
N ALA A 196 13.04 -17.63 2.70
CA ALA A 196 14.13 -16.96 2.00
C ALA A 196 14.12 -15.47 2.34
N LEU A 197 15.22 -14.96 2.89
CA LEU A 197 15.39 -13.56 3.26
C LEU A 197 16.26 -12.81 2.23
N PRO A 198 16.12 -11.48 2.11
CA PRO A 198 17.05 -10.68 1.33
C PRO A 198 18.43 -10.63 2.01
N LEU A 199 19.48 -10.46 1.21
CA LEU A 199 20.80 -10.10 1.72
C LEU A 199 20.83 -8.59 1.98
N LEU A 200 20.94 -8.20 3.25
CA LEU A 200 20.93 -6.78 3.64
C LEU A 200 22.35 -6.18 3.60
N PRO A 201 22.49 -4.91 3.20
CA PRO A 201 23.72 -4.16 3.44
C PRO A 201 23.98 -3.98 4.94
N GLU A 202 25.25 -3.85 5.34
CA GLU A 202 25.61 -3.64 6.76
C GLU A 202 24.96 -2.37 7.35
N ALA A 203 24.84 -1.30 6.56
CA ALA A 203 24.23 -0.03 6.97
C ALA A 203 22.72 0.06 6.67
N HIS A 204 22.01 -1.07 6.58
CA HIS A 204 20.57 -1.07 6.30
C HIS A 204 19.78 -0.49 7.50
N PRO A 205 18.83 0.44 7.28
CA PRO A 205 18.12 1.09 8.37
C PRO A 205 17.25 0.12 9.17
N LEU A 206 17.26 0.27 10.50
CA LEU A 206 16.48 -0.57 11.41
C LEU A 206 14.97 -0.32 11.26
N ARG A 207 14.58 0.97 11.22
CA ARG A 207 13.21 1.46 11.04
C ARG A 207 13.17 2.58 10.01
N GLY A 208 11.99 2.83 9.44
CA GLY A 208 11.72 4.05 8.67
C GLY A 208 12.64 4.26 7.46
N GLY A 209 13.15 3.19 6.85
CA GLY A 209 14.19 3.32 5.83
C GLY A 209 13.73 4.03 4.56
N ALA A 210 14.71 4.50 3.80
CA ALA A 210 14.52 5.42 2.69
C ALA A 210 13.47 4.90 1.68
N PRO A 211 12.54 5.75 1.22
CA PRO A 211 11.59 5.37 0.20
C PRO A 211 12.31 5.00 -1.10
N GLY A 212 11.60 4.27 -1.96
CA GLY A 212 12.06 4.02 -3.31
C GLY A 212 12.45 5.31 -4.05
N GLN A 213 13.49 5.23 -4.88
CA GLN A 213 14.09 6.39 -5.55
C GLN A 213 13.43 6.71 -6.90
N LEU A 214 12.40 5.97 -7.31
CA LEU A 214 11.71 6.21 -8.58
C LEU A 214 10.90 7.50 -8.51
N ARG A 215 11.51 8.60 -8.93
CA ARG A 215 10.87 9.93 -8.99
C ARG A 215 9.86 10.04 -10.12
N GLN A 216 10.08 9.31 -11.22
CA GLN A 216 9.18 9.28 -12.36
C GLN A 216 8.94 7.84 -12.78
N HIS A 217 7.67 7.51 -13.02
CA HIS A 217 7.30 6.15 -13.36
C HIS A 217 7.68 5.77 -14.79
N SER A 218 7.78 6.75 -15.70
CA SER A 218 8.20 6.52 -17.09
C SER A 218 9.71 6.76 -17.25
N PRO A 219 10.45 5.90 -17.96
CA PRO A 219 11.87 6.15 -18.25
C PRO A 219 12.02 7.41 -19.13
N HIS A 220 12.97 8.28 -18.79
CA HIS A 220 13.28 9.44 -19.63
C HIS A 220 13.95 9.01 -20.94
N PRO A 221 13.69 9.70 -22.06
CA PRO A 221 14.48 9.54 -23.28
C PRO A 221 15.96 9.83 -22.97
N GLY A 222 16.84 8.86 -23.15
CA GLY A 222 18.29 9.00 -22.92
C GLY A 222 18.84 8.35 -21.63
N VAL A 223 18.00 7.74 -20.78
CA VAL A 223 18.46 6.89 -19.67
C VAL A 223 19.10 5.63 -20.26
N PRO A 224 20.26 5.17 -19.76
CA PRO A 224 20.85 3.93 -20.24
C PRO A 224 19.88 2.76 -20.05
N LEU A 225 19.82 1.91 -21.08
CA LEU A 225 18.93 0.76 -21.08
C LEU A 225 19.35 -0.25 -20.00
N LEU A 226 20.66 -0.48 -19.84
CA LEU A 226 21.22 -1.55 -19.01
C LEU A 226 22.29 -1.04 -18.05
N ALA A 227 22.21 -1.51 -16.81
CA ALA A 227 23.29 -1.53 -15.84
C ALA A 227 23.63 -2.98 -15.49
N LEU A 228 24.90 -3.36 -15.50
CA LEU A 228 25.35 -4.71 -15.16
C LEU A 228 26.07 -4.67 -13.81
N ALA A 229 25.73 -5.61 -12.93
CA ALA A 229 26.42 -5.80 -11.67
C ALA A 229 27.81 -6.45 -11.90
N GLU A 230 28.83 -5.92 -11.21
CA GLU A 230 30.20 -6.45 -11.24
C GLU A 230 30.54 -7.24 -9.98
N GLU A 231 31.42 -8.25 -10.10
CA GLU A 231 31.84 -9.14 -9.00
C GLU A 231 32.46 -8.42 -7.79
N ARG A 232 32.94 -7.17 -7.96
CA ARG A 232 33.55 -6.35 -6.88
C ARG A 232 32.57 -5.36 -6.24
N GLY A 233 31.27 -5.52 -6.45
CA GLY A 233 30.25 -4.65 -5.85
C GLY A 233 29.96 -3.36 -6.62
N GLY A 234 30.50 -3.20 -7.82
CA GLY A 234 30.25 -2.05 -8.70
C GLY A 234 29.12 -2.28 -9.72
N TRP A 235 28.76 -1.22 -10.43
CA TRP A 235 27.84 -1.25 -11.57
C TRP A 235 28.50 -0.65 -12.81
N ARG A 236 28.33 -1.29 -13.97
CA ARG A 236 28.75 -0.76 -15.27
C ARG A 236 27.55 -0.46 -16.16
N VAL A 237 27.55 0.70 -16.80
CA VAL A 237 26.51 1.09 -17.75
C VAL A 237 26.84 0.53 -19.13
N ALA A 238 25.91 -0.19 -19.75
CA ALA A 238 26.03 -0.57 -21.15
C ALA A 238 25.19 0.37 -22.02
N GLY A 239 25.86 1.15 -22.87
CA GLY A 239 25.21 1.98 -23.88
C GLY A 239 24.65 1.14 -25.02
N ALA A 240 23.58 1.63 -25.65
CA ALA A 240 22.90 0.96 -26.78
C ALA A 240 23.82 0.70 -28.00
N ASP A 241 24.95 1.41 -28.10
CA ASP A 241 25.86 1.40 -29.25
C ASP A 241 27.15 0.58 -29.04
N SER A 242 27.25 -0.25 -28.00
CA SER A 242 28.46 -1.05 -27.73
C SER A 242 28.24 -2.55 -28.03
N PRO A 243 28.58 -3.03 -29.25
CA PRO A 243 28.26 -4.39 -29.70
C PRO A 243 29.20 -5.47 -29.15
N ALA A 244 30.18 -5.13 -28.31
CA ALA A 244 31.30 -6.05 -28.10
C ALA A 244 31.14 -7.03 -26.94
N CYS A 245 30.45 -6.74 -25.83
CA CYS A 245 30.30 -7.68 -24.71
C CYS A 245 29.29 -7.25 -23.63
N PRO A 246 28.04 -7.72 -23.67
CA PRO A 246 27.05 -7.36 -22.66
C PRO A 246 26.96 -8.31 -21.44
N TRP A 247 27.75 -9.39 -21.35
CA TRP A 247 27.45 -10.46 -20.38
C TRP A 247 28.64 -11.08 -19.65
N ASP A 248 29.81 -11.20 -20.29
CA ASP A 248 31.03 -11.62 -19.60
C ASP A 248 31.79 -10.40 -19.10
N GLY A 249 31.97 -10.26 -17.79
CA GLY A 249 32.78 -9.22 -17.14
C GLY A 249 34.29 -9.26 -17.50
N ARG A 250 34.66 -9.95 -18.58
CA ARG A 250 36.02 -10.10 -19.11
C ARG A 250 36.03 -9.71 -20.57
N CYS A 251 36.01 -8.41 -20.84
CA CYS A 251 36.28 -7.92 -22.18
C CYS A 251 37.53 -7.06 -22.13
N GLU A 252 38.58 -7.60 -22.72
CA GLU A 252 39.82 -6.88 -22.94
C GLU A 252 39.57 -5.82 -24.03
N GLN A 253 39.46 -4.56 -23.62
CA GLN A 253 40.19 -3.49 -24.30
C GLN A 253 40.30 -2.23 -23.43
N ASN A 254 41.55 -1.79 -23.29
CA ASN A 254 42.07 -0.54 -22.74
C ASN A 254 41.64 -0.17 -21.31
N ARG A 255 42.51 -0.52 -20.35
CA ARG A 255 42.59 0.09 -19.02
C ARG A 255 42.83 1.60 -19.16
N GLY A 256 41.77 2.39 -19.22
CA GLY A 256 41.79 3.81 -18.85
C GLY A 256 41.70 3.94 -17.32
N PRO A 257 42.40 4.91 -16.69
CA PRO A 257 42.46 5.02 -15.24
C PRO A 257 41.24 5.76 -14.69
N GLU A 258 40.07 5.11 -14.67
CA GLU A 258 39.00 5.48 -13.74
C GLU A 258 38.47 4.21 -13.10
N GLN A 259 39.18 3.76 -12.06
CA GLN A 259 38.66 2.77 -11.13
C GLN A 259 37.42 3.38 -10.48
N THR A 260 36.24 2.85 -10.79
CA THR A 260 35.02 3.21 -10.07
C THR A 260 35.24 2.80 -8.60
N PRO A 261 35.08 3.71 -7.63
CA PRO A 261 35.37 3.40 -6.24
C PRO A 261 34.45 2.27 -5.73
N LEU A 262 35.01 1.46 -4.83
CA LEU A 262 34.27 0.44 -4.06
C LEU A 262 33.05 1.11 -3.39
N GLY A 263 31.84 0.68 -3.73
CA GLY A 263 30.60 1.33 -3.29
C GLY A 263 29.94 2.27 -4.31
N ALA A 264 30.29 2.18 -5.60
CA ALA A 264 29.66 2.97 -6.66
C ALA A 264 28.12 2.84 -6.66
N THR A 265 27.45 3.98 -6.53
CA THR A 265 25.99 4.12 -6.56
C THR A 265 25.43 3.60 -7.88
N LEU A 266 24.35 2.80 -7.81
CA LEU A 266 23.67 2.26 -8.99
C LEU A 266 23.31 3.41 -9.96
N PRO A 267 23.80 3.40 -11.22
CA PRO A 267 23.43 4.41 -12.20
C PRO A 267 21.93 4.32 -12.53
N ASN A 268 21.32 5.46 -12.83
CA ASN A 268 19.93 5.49 -13.28
C ASN A 268 19.81 4.71 -14.60
N ALA A 269 19.22 3.51 -14.55
CA ALA A 269 19.06 2.60 -15.67
C ALA A 269 17.65 2.00 -15.68
N THR A 270 17.23 1.44 -16.82
CA THR A 270 15.93 0.77 -16.93
C THR A 270 15.97 -0.67 -16.42
N PHE A 271 16.97 -1.43 -16.86
CA PHE A 271 17.16 -2.83 -16.49
C PHE A 271 18.52 -3.04 -15.80
N CYS A 272 18.52 -3.82 -14.73
CA CYS A 272 19.68 -4.13 -13.90
C CYS A 272 20.00 -5.61 -14.02
N VAL A 273 21.05 -5.94 -14.77
CA VAL A 273 21.49 -7.31 -15.01
C VAL A 273 22.33 -7.80 -13.85
N ILE A 274 21.89 -8.89 -13.21
CA ILE A 274 22.51 -9.47 -12.02
C ILE A 274 22.91 -10.93 -12.31
N PRO A 275 24.21 -11.27 -12.22
CA PRO A 275 24.68 -12.65 -12.35
C PRO A 275 24.12 -13.59 -11.28
N GLY A 276 23.92 -14.87 -11.62
CA GLY A 276 23.34 -15.90 -10.76
C GLY A 276 24.22 -16.45 -9.62
N HIS A 277 25.23 -15.70 -9.18
CA HIS A 277 26.09 -16.05 -8.03
C HIS A 277 25.62 -15.39 -6.70
N ARG A 278 25.88 -16.05 -5.55
CA ARG A 278 25.30 -15.63 -4.24
C ARG A 278 25.80 -14.26 -3.72
N PRO A 279 27.09 -13.88 -3.84
CA PRO A 279 27.56 -12.56 -3.41
C PRO A 279 26.81 -11.38 -4.05
N GLU A 280 26.30 -11.57 -5.27
CA GLU A 280 25.62 -10.58 -6.11
C GLU A 280 24.15 -10.36 -5.68
N ALA A 281 23.65 -11.14 -4.72
CA ALA A 281 22.32 -10.93 -4.15
C ALA A 281 22.19 -9.57 -3.42
N LEU A 282 23.31 -8.93 -3.05
CA LEU A 282 23.30 -7.57 -2.49
C LEU A 282 22.85 -6.52 -3.53
N HIS A 283 23.22 -6.71 -4.80
CA HIS A 283 22.82 -5.83 -5.91
C HIS A 283 21.32 -5.88 -6.19
N PHE A 284 20.66 -6.97 -5.80
CA PHE A 284 19.22 -7.15 -5.99
C PHE A 284 18.41 -6.08 -5.27
N LEU A 285 18.70 -5.82 -3.99
CA LEU A 285 18.01 -4.79 -3.23
C LEU A 285 18.30 -3.38 -3.75
N GLN A 286 19.53 -3.12 -4.21
CA GLN A 286 19.88 -1.84 -4.83
C GLN A 286 19.04 -1.57 -6.09
N ALA A 287 18.85 -2.60 -6.93
CA ALA A 287 18.01 -2.51 -8.11
C ALA A 287 16.56 -2.19 -7.75
N LEU A 288 16.00 -2.87 -6.74
CA LEU A 288 14.64 -2.60 -6.25
C LEU A 288 14.49 -1.17 -5.72
N GLN A 289 15.43 -0.71 -4.88
CA GLN A 289 15.40 0.64 -4.32
C GLN A 289 15.45 1.72 -5.40
N ALA A 290 16.29 1.55 -6.42
CA ALA A 290 16.40 2.51 -7.53
C ALA A 290 15.23 2.44 -8.53
N GLY A 291 14.38 1.42 -8.43
CA GLY A 291 13.31 1.18 -9.39
C GLY A 291 13.84 0.74 -10.75
N CYS A 292 14.98 0.05 -10.75
CA CYS A 292 15.61 -0.58 -11.90
C CYS A 292 15.15 -2.04 -11.96
N ILE A 293 14.65 -2.50 -13.11
CA ILE A 293 14.06 -3.84 -13.24
C ILE A 293 15.17 -4.90 -13.13
N PRO A 294 15.19 -5.78 -12.11
CA PRO A 294 16.20 -6.81 -11.98
C PRO A 294 16.06 -7.86 -13.10
N VAL A 295 17.15 -8.13 -13.80
CA VAL A 295 17.28 -9.20 -14.79
C VAL A 295 18.27 -10.23 -14.23
N LEU A 296 17.74 -11.34 -13.71
CA LEU A 296 18.48 -12.37 -13.00
C LEU A 296 18.93 -13.47 -13.94
N LEU A 297 20.24 -13.70 -14.04
CA LEU A 297 20.81 -14.69 -14.96
C LEU A 297 21.05 -16.03 -14.28
N SER A 298 20.13 -16.98 -14.49
CA SER A 298 20.17 -18.33 -13.90
C SER A 298 20.50 -18.31 -12.40
N PRO A 299 19.66 -17.65 -11.57
CA PRO A 299 19.93 -17.48 -10.14
C PRO A 299 20.06 -18.84 -9.45
N ARG A 300 21.11 -19.02 -8.63
CA ARG A 300 21.34 -20.24 -7.83
C ARG A 300 20.95 -20.06 -6.37
N TRP A 301 20.09 -19.08 -6.10
CA TRP A 301 19.54 -18.78 -4.78
C TRP A 301 18.03 -18.62 -4.90
N GLU A 302 17.32 -18.86 -3.80
CA GLU A 302 15.89 -18.62 -3.71
C GLU A 302 15.62 -17.12 -3.50
N LEU A 303 14.67 -16.55 -4.25
CA LEU A 303 14.35 -15.13 -4.12
C LEU A 303 13.66 -14.82 -2.78
N PRO A 304 13.89 -13.62 -2.22
CA PRO A 304 13.31 -13.27 -0.93
C PRO A 304 11.79 -13.39 -0.95
N PHE A 305 11.22 -14.06 0.06
CA PHE A 305 9.78 -14.23 0.24
C PHE A 305 9.04 -14.77 -1.00
N SER A 306 9.71 -15.60 -1.82
CA SER A 306 9.17 -16.13 -3.08
C SER A 306 7.86 -16.91 -2.95
N GLU A 307 7.51 -17.37 -1.75
CA GLU A 307 6.23 -18.06 -1.51
C GLU A 307 5.02 -17.11 -1.57
N VAL A 308 5.20 -15.83 -1.21
CA VAL A 308 4.12 -14.84 -1.15
C VAL A 308 4.30 -13.72 -2.19
N ILE A 309 5.54 -13.40 -2.57
CA ILE A 309 5.85 -12.40 -3.61
C ILE A 309 5.87 -13.06 -4.98
N ASP A 310 5.03 -12.56 -5.87
CA ASP A 310 5.01 -12.90 -7.28
C ASP A 310 6.10 -12.10 -8.02
N TRP A 311 7.32 -12.65 -8.02
CA TRP A 311 8.48 -12.03 -8.66
C TRP A 311 8.33 -11.83 -10.17
N THR A 312 7.40 -12.52 -10.83
CA THR A 312 7.12 -12.31 -12.26
C THR A 312 6.60 -10.90 -12.57
N LYS A 313 6.12 -10.17 -11.55
CA LYS A 313 5.63 -8.79 -11.67
C LYS A 313 6.70 -7.74 -11.42
N ALA A 314 7.90 -8.12 -10.96
CA ALA A 314 8.95 -7.17 -10.59
C ALA A 314 10.33 -7.50 -11.17
N ALA A 315 10.60 -8.76 -11.50
CA ALA A 315 11.89 -9.22 -11.98
C ALA A 315 11.74 -10.09 -13.24
N ILE A 316 12.83 -10.18 -14.00
CA ILE A 316 12.94 -11.00 -15.20
C ILE A 316 14.00 -12.07 -14.89
N VAL A 317 13.64 -13.34 -14.99
CA VAL A 317 14.59 -14.45 -14.87
C VAL A 317 14.95 -14.94 -16.27
N ALA A 318 16.23 -15.02 -16.56
CA ALA A 318 16.75 -15.37 -17.89
C ALA A 318 17.85 -16.43 -17.81
N ASP A 319 18.00 -17.23 -18.87
CA ASP A 319 19.14 -18.15 -18.99
C ASP A 319 20.39 -17.36 -19.39
N LYS A 320 21.46 -17.50 -18.59
CA LYS A 320 22.77 -16.91 -18.88
C LYS A 320 23.37 -17.36 -20.22
N ARG A 321 22.89 -18.47 -20.79
CA ARG A 321 23.34 -19.04 -22.07
C ARG A 321 22.75 -18.32 -23.30
N LEU A 322 21.75 -17.46 -23.12
CA LEU A 322 21.00 -16.83 -24.21
C LEU A 322 21.13 -15.28 -24.25
N PRO A 323 22.36 -14.73 -24.18
CA PRO A 323 22.60 -13.30 -23.98
C PRO A 323 21.96 -12.38 -25.04
N PHE A 324 22.05 -12.76 -26.32
CA PHE A 324 21.52 -11.95 -27.42
C PHE A 324 19.98 -11.93 -27.44
N GLN A 325 19.35 -13.06 -27.11
CA GLN A 325 17.89 -13.16 -27.07
C GLN A 325 17.32 -12.35 -25.91
N VAL A 326 17.99 -12.40 -24.75
CA VAL A 326 17.62 -11.58 -23.60
C VAL A 326 17.75 -10.10 -23.94
N LEU A 327 18.86 -9.67 -24.54
CA LEU A 327 19.04 -8.28 -24.94
C LEU A 327 17.94 -7.79 -25.91
N ALA A 328 17.65 -8.58 -26.94
CA ALA A 328 16.58 -8.26 -27.90
C ALA A 328 15.21 -8.16 -27.21
N ALA A 329 14.88 -9.09 -26.31
CA ALA A 329 13.62 -9.08 -25.57
C ALA A 329 13.49 -7.86 -24.64
N LEU A 330 14.59 -7.42 -24.02
CA LEU A 330 14.60 -6.21 -23.18
C LEU A 330 14.42 -4.93 -24.01
N GLN A 331 14.99 -4.88 -25.21
CA GLN A 331 14.85 -3.73 -26.14
C GLN A 331 13.43 -3.60 -26.71
N GLU A 332 12.80 -4.74 -27.05
CA GLU A 332 11.45 -4.78 -27.61
C GLU A 332 10.33 -4.73 -26.56
N MET A 333 10.67 -4.61 -25.26
CA MET A 333 9.68 -4.63 -24.20
C MET A 333 8.74 -3.41 -24.26
N PRO A 334 7.40 -3.61 -24.25
CA PRO A 334 6.45 -2.50 -24.28
C PRO A 334 6.66 -1.54 -23.09
N PRO A 335 6.62 -0.21 -23.31
CA PRO A 335 6.80 0.78 -22.24
C PRO A 335 5.81 0.62 -21.07
N THR A 336 4.59 0.14 -21.35
CA THR A 336 3.58 -0.15 -20.33
C THR A 336 4.01 -1.28 -19.40
N ARG A 337 4.67 -2.32 -19.93
CA ARG A 337 5.21 -3.42 -19.13
C ARG A 337 6.41 -2.97 -18.32
N VAL A 338 7.32 -2.19 -18.92
CA VAL A 338 8.46 -1.59 -18.19
C VAL A 338 7.95 -0.76 -17.02
N LEU A 339 6.97 0.12 -17.26
CA LEU A 339 6.32 0.94 -16.24
C LEU A 339 5.74 0.08 -15.10
N ALA A 340 4.99 -0.97 -15.43
CA ALA A 340 4.39 -1.88 -14.45
C ALA A 340 5.45 -2.59 -13.59
N LEU A 341 6.50 -3.14 -14.22
CA LEU A 341 7.61 -3.78 -13.50
C LEU A 341 8.31 -2.79 -12.56
N ARG A 342 8.64 -1.57 -13.03
CA ARG A 342 9.26 -0.54 -12.19
C ARG A 342 8.38 -0.13 -11.02
N GLN A 343 7.09 0.08 -11.23
CA GLN A 343 6.15 0.38 -10.15
C GLN A 343 6.09 -0.76 -9.12
N GLN A 344 6.07 -2.01 -9.58
CA GLN A 344 6.08 -3.16 -8.67
C GLN A 344 7.38 -3.24 -7.85
N THR A 345 8.56 -2.98 -8.46
CA THR A 345 9.83 -2.98 -7.70
C THR A 345 9.82 -1.98 -6.55
N GLN A 346 9.26 -0.79 -6.77
CA GLN A 346 9.15 0.26 -5.76
C GLN A 346 8.14 -0.09 -4.68
N PHE A 347 6.98 -0.63 -5.07
CA PHE A 347 6.00 -1.15 -4.12
C PHE A 347 6.62 -2.22 -3.22
N LEU A 348 7.31 -3.21 -3.78
CA LEU A 348 7.92 -4.28 -2.99
C LEU A 348 9.02 -3.75 -2.06
N TRP A 349 9.86 -2.82 -2.54
CA TRP A 349 10.86 -2.14 -1.73
C TRP A 349 10.21 -1.45 -0.53
N ASP A 350 9.23 -0.58 -0.80
CA ASP A 350 8.55 0.21 0.22
C ASP A 350 7.71 -0.66 1.17
N ALA A 351 7.13 -1.76 0.71
CA ALA A 351 6.28 -2.61 1.53
C ALA A 351 7.08 -3.57 2.44
N TYR A 352 8.19 -4.13 1.94
CA TYR A 352 8.82 -5.30 2.57
C TYR A 352 10.32 -5.19 2.84
N PHE A 353 11.05 -4.35 2.10
CA PHE A 353 12.52 -4.38 2.11
C PHE A 353 13.19 -3.12 2.65
N SER A 354 12.47 -2.00 2.77
CA SER A 354 13.09 -0.71 3.07
C SER A 354 13.72 -0.62 4.47
N SER A 355 13.45 -1.55 5.40
CA SER A 355 14.07 -1.60 6.73
C SER A 355 14.18 -3.03 7.27
N VAL A 356 15.04 -3.24 8.26
CA VAL A 356 15.15 -4.54 8.97
C VAL A 356 13.80 -4.92 9.58
N GLU A 357 13.10 -3.98 10.22
CA GLU A 357 11.77 -4.19 10.79
C GLU A 357 10.76 -4.76 9.78
N LYS A 358 10.72 -4.23 8.55
CA LYS A 358 9.82 -4.76 7.51
C LYS A 358 10.17 -6.18 7.11
N VAL A 359 11.46 -6.50 6.97
CA VAL A 359 11.93 -7.86 6.65
C VAL A 359 11.54 -8.85 7.75
N ILE A 360 11.71 -8.47 9.02
CA ILE A 360 11.33 -9.28 10.17
C ILE A 360 9.81 -9.45 10.25
N HIS A 361 9.04 -8.37 10.18
CA HIS A 361 7.57 -8.45 10.21
C HIS A 361 7.01 -9.25 9.03
N THR A 362 7.60 -9.14 7.84
CA THR A 362 7.24 -9.96 6.67
C THR A 362 7.46 -11.45 6.95
N THR A 363 8.61 -11.79 7.54
CA THR A 363 8.94 -13.17 7.92
C THR A 363 7.91 -13.73 8.92
N LEU A 364 7.55 -12.94 9.93
CA LEU A 364 6.57 -13.35 10.95
C LEU A 364 5.16 -13.47 10.38
N GLU A 365 4.75 -12.55 9.51
CA GLU A 365 3.43 -12.59 8.88
C GLU A 365 3.28 -13.79 7.93
N ILE A 366 4.33 -14.14 7.19
CA ILE A 366 4.39 -15.38 6.39
C ILE A 366 4.16 -16.61 7.27
N ILE A 367 4.85 -16.70 8.41
CA ILE A 367 4.70 -17.84 9.34
C ILE A 367 3.29 -17.85 9.92
N GLN A 368 2.72 -16.69 10.23
CA GLN A 368 1.35 -16.55 10.70
C GLN A 368 0.32 -17.00 9.65
N ASP A 369 0.51 -16.66 8.38
CA ASP A 369 -0.32 -17.13 7.26
C ASP A 369 -0.32 -18.66 7.18
N ARG A 370 0.84 -19.30 7.32
CA ARG A 370 0.94 -20.78 7.36
C ARG A 370 0.19 -21.40 8.55
N ILE A 371 0.13 -20.71 9.69
CA ILE A 371 -0.66 -21.14 10.86
C ILE A 371 -2.16 -21.00 10.59
N PHE A 372 -2.59 -19.92 9.94
CA PHE A 372 -3.99 -19.65 9.64
C PHE A 372 -4.54 -20.45 8.46
N GLY A 373 -3.68 -20.94 7.56
CA GLY A 373 -4.04 -21.83 6.47
C GLY A 373 -5.11 -21.21 5.56
N ALA A 374 -6.35 -21.68 5.66
CA ALA A 374 -7.47 -21.18 4.85
C ALA A 374 -7.79 -19.69 5.09
N SER A 375 -7.40 -19.13 6.24
CA SER A 375 -7.58 -17.71 6.57
C SER A 375 -6.32 -16.87 6.32
N ALA A 376 -5.32 -17.41 5.62
CA ALA A 376 -4.13 -16.68 5.21
C ALA A 376 -4.47 -15.53 4.24
N HIS A 377 -3.58 -14.55 4.15
CA HIS A 377 -3.74 -13.47 3.17
C HIS A 377 -3.74 -14.03 1.73
N PRO A 378 -4.70 -13.61 0.89
CA PRO A 378 -4.63 -13.90 -0.53
C PRO A 378 -3.39 -13.26 -1.17
N SER A 379 -2.85 -13.89 -2.23
CA SER A 379 -1.71 -13.37 -3.00
C SER A 379 -1.88 -11.90 -3.45
N LEU A 380 -3.12 -11.45 -3.68
CA LEU A 380 -3.42 -10.06 -4.01
C LEU A 380 -2.93 -9.08 -2.93
N LEU A 381 -3.10 -9.40 -1.64
CA LEU A 381 -2.70 -8.52 -0.53
C LEU A 381 -1.17 -8.42 -0.43
N TRP A 382 -0.46 -9.51 -0.73
CA TRP A 382 1.00 -9.54 -0.80
C TRP A 382 1.58 -8.78 -2.01
N ASN A 383 0.83 -8.71 -3.11
CA ASN A 383 1.34 -8.22 -4.39
C ASN A 383 0.64 -6.95 -4.88
N SER A 384 -0.08 -6.24 -4.02
CA SER A 384 -0.72 -4.96 -4.35
C SER A 384 -0.65 -3.99 -3.18
N PRO A 385 -0.48 -2.67 -3.45
CA PRO A 385 -0.50 -1.65 -2.42
C PRO A 385 -1.75 -1.74 -1.52
N PRO A 386 -1.62 -1.53 -0.20
CA PRO A 386 -0.42 -1.09 0.53
C PRO A 386 0.54 -2.23 0.93
N GLY A 387 0.23 -3.48 0.58
CA GLY A 387 0.95 -4.68 1.02
C GLY A 387 0.33 -5.33 2.26
N ALA A 388 0.60 -6.63 2.42
CA ALA A 388 0.02 -7.47 3.46
C ALA A 388 0.27 -6.98 4.91
N LEU A 389 1.44 -6.38 5.19
CA LEU A 389 1.74 -5.83 6.53
C LEU A 389 0.77 -4.72 6.97
N LEU A 390 0.10 -4.07 6.00
CA LEU A 390 -0.88 -3.00 6.24
C LEU A 390 -2.31 -3.44 5.94
N ALA A 391 -2.55 -4.72 5.65
CA ALA A 391 -3.87 -5.32 5.42
C ALA A 391 -4.17 -6.32 6.56
N LEU A 392 -4.45 -5.80 7.75
CA LEU A 392 -4.46 -6.59 8.99
C LEU A 392 -5.54 -7.69 8.99
N PRO A 393 -5.17 -8.95 9.31
CA PRO A 393 -6.12 -10.06 9.34
C PRO A 393 -7.12 -9.94 10.50
N THR A 394 -6.83 -9.10 11.50
CA THR A 394 -7.76 -8.77 12.59
C THR A 394 -8.98 -7.97 12.13
N PHE A 395 -8.92 -7.35 10.96
CA PHE A 395 -10.05 -6.64 10.36
C PHE A 395 -10.83 -7.53 9.39
N SER A 396 -10.15 -8.07 8.38
CA SER A 396 -10.73 -9.00 7.40
C SER A 396 -9.61 -9.71 6.64
N THR A 397 -9.91 -10.89 6.10
CA THR A 397 -9.06 -11.61 5.14
C THR A 397 -9.53 -11.43 3.69
N SER A 398 -10.71 -10.81 3.50
CA SER A 398 -11.29 -10.59 2.18
C SER A 398 -10.81 -9.26 1.58
N PRO A 399 -10.26 -9.26 0.34
CA PRO A 399 -9.88 -8.03 -0.34
C PRO A 399 -11.05 -7.06 -0.60
N SER A 400 -12.31 -7.51 -0.53
CA SER A 400 -13.48 -6.63 -0.76
C SER A 400 -13.70 -5.63 0.36
N ASP A 401 -13.20 -5.93 1.55
CA ASP A 401 -13.53 -5.18 2.76
C ASP A 401 -12.54 -4.05 3.00
N PHE A 402 -11.40 -4.07 2.28
CA PHE A 402 -10.39 -3.03 2.32
C PHE A 402 -10.64 -2.00 1.21
N PRO A 403 -10.33 -0.71 1.47
CA PRO A 403 -10.63 0.33 0.50
C PRO A 403 -9.73 0.30 -0.74
N PHE A 404 -8.60 -0.39 -0.70
CA PHE A 404 -7.52 -0.28 -1.68
C PHE A 404 -7.76 -1.11 -2.96
N TYR A 405 -8.47 -2.24 -2.85
CA TYR A 405 -8.51 -3.25 -3.92
C TYR A 405 -9.72 -3.10 -4.85
N HIS A 406 -10.57 -2.10 -4.64
CA HIS A 406 -11.79 -1.93 -5.43
C HIS A 406 -11.51 -1.72 -6.91
N LEU A 407 -10.57 -0.81 -7.23
CA LEU A 407 -10.22 -0.45 -8.61
C LEU A 407 -9.67 -1.64 -9.40
N GLN A 408 -8.73 -2.38 -8.81
CA GLN A 408 -8.12 -3.58 -9.42
C GLN A 408 -9.16 -4.68 -9.69
N ARG A 409 -10.19 -4.76 -8.84
CA ARG A 409 -11.29 -5.73 -8.99
C ARG A 409 -12.43 -5.23 -9.87
N GLY A 410 -12.37 -4.00 -10.40
CA GLY A 410 -13.48 -3.38 -11.13
C GLY A 410 -14.75 -3.24 -10.29
N SER A 411 -14.61 -3.14 -8.97
CA SER A 411 -15.71 -3.00 -8.01
C SER A 411 -15.74 -1.58 -7.43
N ARG A 412 -16.81 -1.25 -6.71
CA ARG A 412 -16.94 0.01 -5.96
C ARG A 412 -17.56 -0.29 -4.59
N PRO A 413 -17.27 0.53 -3.56
CA PRO A 413 -17.97 0.42 -2.30
C PRO A 413 -19.45 0.72 -2.55
N VAL A 414 -20.28 -0.31 -2.42
CA VAL A 414 -21.74 -0.18 -2.48
C VAL A 414 -22.20 0.12 -1.06
N GLY A 415 -23.00 1.17 -0.86
CA GLY A 415 -23.72 1.25 0.40
C GLY A 415 -24.07 2.64 0.90
N ARG A 416 -24.19 2.66 2.22
CA ARG A 416 -24.55 3.78 3.09
C ARG A 416 -23.35 4.09 3.99
N PHE A 417 -23.37 5.24 4.65
CA PHE A 417 -22.35 5.62 5.63
C PHE A 417 -22.91 5.66 7.05
N SER A 418 -22.03 5.49 8.04
CA SER A 418 -22.31 5.78 9.45
C SER A 418 -21.75 7.14 9.78
N ALA A 419 -22.56 8.02 10.36
CA ALA A 419 -22.06 9.29 10.88
C ALA A 419 -21.60 9.12 12.32
N LEU A 420 -20.40 9.60 12.64
CA LEU A 420 -19.87 9.65 13.99
C LEU A 420 -19.67 11.12 14.38
N ILE A 421 -20.49 11.59 15.32
CA ILE A 421 -20.45 12.95 15.83
C ILE A 421 -19.77 12.94 17.20
N TRP A 422 -18.57 13.51 17.27
CA TRP A 422 -17.85 13.70 18.53
C TRP A 422 -18.36 14.98 19.23
N VAL A 423 -18.74 14.83 20.50
CA VAL A 423 -19.24 15.93 21.34
C VAL A 423 -18.32 16.10 22.54
N GLY A 424 -17.39 17.05 22.44
CA GLY A 424 -16.56 17.53 23.55
C GLY A 424 -17.24 18.59 24.44
N ALA A 425 -16.48 19.20 25.34
CA ALA A 425 -16.95 20.27 26.24
C ALA A 425 -16.88 21.68 25.60
N PRO A 426 -17.77 22.63 25.97
CA PRO A 426 -19.18 22.52 26.32
C PRO A 426 -20.06 23.00 25.15
N GLY A 427 -20.18 22.20 24.09
CA GLY A 427 -21.07 22.51 22.95
C GLY A 427 -22.54 22.23 23.27
N GLN A 428 -23.45 23.03 22.70
CA GLN A 428 -24.88 22.67 22.62
C GLN A 428 -25.04 21.35 21.85
N PRO A 429 -26.08 20.54 22.11
CA PRO A 429 -26.31 19.34 21.33
C PRO A 429 -26.45 19.68 19.84
N PRO A 430 -25.81 18.93 18.92
CA PRO A 430 -25.71 19.27 17.51
C PRO A 430 -27.00 18.93 16.73
N LEU A 431 -28.15 19.43 17.20
CA LEU A 431 -29.48 19.04 16.72
C LEU A 431 -29.67 19.31 15.22
N LYS A 432 -29.23 20.48 14.74
CA LYS A 432 -29.33 20.85 13.31
C LYS A 432 -28.46 19.96 12.43
N LEU A 433 -27.25 19.64 12.90
CA LEU A 433 -26.33 18.77 12.19
C LEU A 433 -26.88 17.33 12.12
N ILE A 434 -27.41 16.81 13.24
CA ILE A 434 -28.06 15.49 13.27
C ILE A 434 -29.21 15.43 12.26
N GLN A 435 -30.05 16.47 12.19
CA GLN A 435 -31.13 16.53 11.21
C GLN A 435 -30.63 16.58 9.76
N ALA A 436 -29.60 17.39 9.48
CA ALA A 436 -29.02 17.49 8.14
C ALA A 436 -28.43 16.15 7.66
N VAL A 437 -27.72 15.45 8.54
CA VAL A 437 -27.13 14.13 8.25
C VAL A 437 -28.23 13.07 8.11
N ALA A 438 -29.22 13.05 9.01
CA ALA A 438 -30.35 12.12 8.93
C ALA A 438 -31.20 12.32 7.66
N GLY A 439 -31.19 13.53 7.08
CA GLY A 439 -31.85 13.83 5.82
C GLY A 439 -31.24 13.15 4.60
N SER A 440 -29.99 12.67 4.69
CA SER A 440 -29.31 11.99 3.59
C SER A 440 -29.92 10.62 3.32
N GLN A 441 -30.19 10.31 2.05
CA GLN A 441 -30.65 8.98 1.64
C GLN A 441 -29.59 7.88 1.84
N HIS A 442 -28.32 8.28 1.95
CA HIS A 442 -27.17 7.41 2.12
C HIS A 442 -26.76 7.23 3.58
N CYS A 443 -27.37 7.92 4.54
CA CYS A 443 -27.09 7.70 5.96
C CYS A 443 -27.71 6.38 6.43
N ALA A 444 -26.90 5.48 7.01
CA ALA A 444 -27.39 4.25 7.64
C ALA A 444 -27.78 4.47 9.10
N GLN A 445 -26.96 5.22 9.83
CA GLN A 445 -27.07 5.43 11.27
C GLN A 445 -26.23 6.63 11.71
N ILE A 446 -26.56 7.18 12.88
CA ILE A 446 -25.83 8.26 13.52
C ILE A 446 -25.38 7.79 14.90
N LEU A 447 -24.08 7.87 15.16
CA LEU A 447 -23.47 7.61 16.45
C LEU A 447 -23.03 8.95 17.03
N VAL A 448 -23.47 9.24 18.25
CA VAL A 448 -23.02 10.40 19.01
C VAL A 448 -22.08 9.91 20.08
N LEU A 449 -20.81 10.27 19.97
CA LEU A 449 -19.80 9.99 20.99
C LEU A 449 -19.78 11.15 21.98
N TRP A 450 -20.41 10.94 23.13
CA TRP A 450 -20.57 11.94 24.18
C TRP A 450 -19.38 11.94 25.12
N SER A 451 -18.42 12.82 24.89
CA SER A 451 -17.19 13.01 25.68
C SER A 451 -17.26 14.25 26.58
N SER A 452 -18.44 14.85 26.74
CA SER A 452 -18.67 16.03 27.58
C SER A 452 -18.91 15.65 29.04
N GLU A 453 -18.49 16.50 29.98
CA GLU A 453 -18.83 16.37 31.40
C GLU A 453 -20.30 16.66 31.70
N LYS A 454 -20.99 17.35 30.79
CA LYS A 454 -22.41 17.65 30.94
C LYS A 454 -23.25 16.37 30.82
N PRO A 455 -24.38 16.27 31.56
CA PRO A 455 -25.30 15.16 31.39
C PRO A 455 -25.87 15.14 29.98
N LEU A 456 -26.24 13.94 29.54
CA LEU A 456 -26.91 13.74 28.26
C LEU A 456 -28.18 14.61 28.17
N PRO A 457 -28.43 15.27 27.03
CA PRO A 457 -29.67 15.99 26.80
C PRO A 457 -30.88 15.06 27.00
N PRO A 458 -31.95 15.54 27.66
CA PRO A 458 -33.13 14.71 27.93
C PRO A 458 -33.93 14.38 26.66
N ARG A 459 -33.75 15.14 25.58
CA ARG A 459 -34.48 14.97 24.32
C ARG A 459 -33.51 15.04 23.14
N TRP A 460 -33.61 14.03 22.27
CA TRP A 460 -32.93 13.94 21.00
C TRP A 460 -33.91 14.20 19.83
N PRO A 461 -33.43 14.69 18.68
CA PRO A 461 -34.29 14.94 17.54
C PRO A 461 -34.81 13.60 16.99
N LYS A 462 -36.05 13.58 16.51
CA LYS A 462 -36.57 12.42 15.79
C LYS A 462 -35.85 12.32 14.44
N THR A 463 -35.16 11.21 14.22
CA THR A 463 -34.41 10.94 13.00
C THR A 463 -35.08 9.82 12.20
N THR A 464 -34.90 9.85 10.89
CA THR A 464 -35.30 8.78 9.95
C THR A 464 -34.40 7.55 10.06
N VAL A 465 -33.19 7.72 10.58
CA VAL A 465 -32.17 6.69 10.79
C VAL A 465 -31.93 6.43 12.28
N PRO A 466 -31.46 5.24 12.67
CA PRO A 466 -31.09 4.96 14.06
C PRO A 466 -30.08 5.97 14.61
N LEU A 467 -30.36 6.49 15.80
CA LEU A 467 -29.48 7.37 16.56
C LEU A 467 -29.03 6.65 17.83
N THR A 468 -27.72 6.39 17.95
CA THR A 468 -27.12 5.72 19.11
C THR A 468 -26.18 6.69 19.82
N VAL A 469 -26.28 6.79 21.13
CA VAL A 469 -25.39 7.62 21.94
C VAL A 469 -24.46 6.71 22.73
N LEU A 470 -23.16 6.93 22.58
CA LEU A 470 -22.10 6.21 23.27
C LEU A 470 -21.42 7.16 24.27
N ALA A 471 -21.16 6.67 25.48
CA ALA A 471 -20.33 7.40 26.44
C ALA A 471 -18.86 7.33 25.98
N GLY A 472 -18.22 8.48 25.79
CA GLY A 472 -16.79 8.58 25.48
C GLY A 472 -15.93 8.60 26.74
N GLN A 473 -14.64 8.31 26.60
CA GLN A 473 -13.65 8.37 27.69
C GLN A 473 -12.94 9.72 27.77
N ARG A 474 -13.60 10.79 27.29
CA ARG A 474 -13.16 12.19 27.32
C ARG A 474 -11.94 12.50 26.46
N LYS A 475 -11.41 11.53 25.72
CA LYS A 475 -10.29 11.72 24.81
C LYS A 475 -10.80 12.00 23.40
N VAL A 476 -10.03 12.75 22.61
CA VAL A 476 -10.42 13.07 21.22
C VAL A 476 -10.19 11.86 20.34
N SER A 477 -9.12 11.08 20.60
CA SER A 477 -8.80 9.87 19.86
C SER A 477 -9.85 8.76 19.98
N ASP A 478 -10.73 8.81 20.99
CA ASP A 478 -11.80 7.83 21.21
C ASP A 478 -12.71 7.64 19.99
N ARG A 479 -12.85 8.69 19.17
CA ARG A 479 -13.64 8.64 17.93
C ARG A 479 -13.06 7.68 16.89
N PHE A 480 -11.77 7.39 16.94
CA PHE A 480 -11.07 6.54 15.97
C PHE A 480 -10.95 5.07 16.41
N PHE A 481 -11.57 4.67 17.51
CA PHE A 481 -11.62 3.27 17.89
C PHE A 481 -12.61 2.46 17.02
N PRO A 482 -12.37 1.16 16.82
CA PRO A 482 -13.24 0.27 16.04
C PRO A 482 -14.53 -0.07 16.82
N HIS A 483 -15.44 0.91 16.92
CA HIS A 483 -16.73 0.76 17.59
C HIS A 483 -17.58 -0.29 16.88
N ARG A 484 -17.99 -1.34 17.59
CA ARG A 484 -18.79 -2.46 17.04
C ARG A 484 -20.11 -2.03 16.40
N ALA A 485 -20.65 -0.88 16.80
CA ALA A 485 -21.87 -0.31 16.23
C ALA A 485 -21.68 0.18 14.77
N ILE A 486 -20.44 0.47 14.35
CA ILE A 486 -20.14 0.90 12.97
C ILE A 486 -20.03 -0.31 12.06
N SER A 487 -21.06 -0.54 11.25
CA SER A 487 -21.15 -1.66 10.29
C SER A 487 -20.96 -1.26 8.83
N THR A 488 -20.80 0.03 8.54
CA THR A 488 -20.64 0.55 7.18
C THR A 488 -19.18 0.80 6.85
N ASP A 489 -18.81 0.68 5.57
CA ASP A 489 -17.43 0.91 5.14
C ASP A 489 -17.02 2.38 5.21
N ALA A 490 -17.98 3.30 5.01
CA ALA A 490 -17.77 4.73 5.07
C ALA A 490 -18.13 5.32 6.43
N ILE A 491 -17.22 6.10 7.00
CA ILE A 491 -17.48 6.91 8.19
C ILE A 491 -17.51 8.38 7.79
N LEU A 492 -18.60 9.07 8.13
CA LEU A 492 -18.65 10.53 8.16
C LEU A 492 -18.29 10.99 9.57
N SER A 493 -17.07 11.47 9.74
CA SER A 493 -16.59 11.97 11.01
C SER A 493 -16.90 13.47 11.14
N LEU A 494 -17.52 13.84 12.27
CA LEU A 494 -18.03 15.18 12.51
C LEU A 494 -17.74 15.65 13.93
N ASP A 495 -17.52 16.95 14.08
CA ASP A 495 -17.57 17.61 15.39
C ASP A 495 -18.94 18.22 15.62
N ALA A 496 -19.31 18.37 16.89
CA ALA A 496 -20.60 18.96 17.28
C ALA A 496 -20.83 20.38 16.75
N HIS A 497 -19.77 21.12 16.43
CA HIS A 497 -19.84 22.48 15.91
C HIS A 497 -19.82 22.56 14.38
N SER A 498 -19.69 21.43 13.68
CA SER A 498 -19.71 21.39 12.22
C SER A 498 -21.08 21.76 11.67
N SER A 499 -21.12 22.55 10.61
CA SER A 499 -22.34 22.99 9.94
C SER A 499 -22.35 22.50 8.49
N LEU A 500 -23.08 21.41 8.23
CA LEU A 500 -23.23 20.83 6.90
C LEU A 500 -24.70 20.73 6.51
N THR A 501 -24.97 20.93 5.23
CA THR A 501 -26.26 20.65 4.61
C THR A 501 -26.33 19.21 4.11
N THR A 502 -27.54 18.67 3.98
CA THR A 502 -27.76 17.32 3.42
C THR A 502 -27.14 17.15 2.03
N SER A 503 -27.24 18.18 1.17
CA SER A 503 -26.63 18.16 -0.17
C SER A 503 -25.10 18.11 -0.16
N GLU A 504 -24.46 18.79 0.80
CA GLU A 504 -23.00 18.73 0.96
C GLU A 504 -22.56 17.33 1.43
N VAL A 505 -23.32 16.73 2.35
CA VAL A 505 -23.08 15.36 2.83
C VAL A 505 -23.22 14.35 1.68
N ASP A 506 -24.30 14.42 0.91
CA ASP A 506 -24.55 13.52 -0.22
C ASP A 506 -23.48 13.65 -1.31
N PHE A 507 -23.08 14.88 -1.63
CA PHE A 507 -22.02 15.12 -2.61
C PHE A 507 -20.67 14.58 -2.14
N ALA A 508 -20.27 14.87 -0.91
CA ALA A 508 -19.00 14.39 -0.36
C ALA A 508 -18.97 12.85 -0.26
N PHE A 509 -20.09 12.21 0.07
CA PHE A 509 -20.20 10.76 0.03
C PHE A 509 -20.03 10.19 -1.37
N ALA A 510 -20.68 10.78 -2.39
CA ALA A 510 -20.52 10.35 -3.78
C ALA A 510 -19.08 10.50 -4.29
N VAL A 511 -18.38 11.57 -3.87
CA VAL A 511 -16.94 11.72 -4.13
C VAL A 511 -16.15 10.61 -3.45
N TRP A 512 -16.40 10.33 -2.17
CA TRP A 512 -15.71 9.28 -1.43
C TRP A 512 -15.92 7.89 -2.05
N GLN A 513 -17.11 7.57 -2.57
CA GLN A 513 -17.36 6.30 -3.26
C GLN A 513 -16.48 6.08 -4.50
N SER A 514 -15.98 7.15 -5.10
CA SER A 514 -15.05 7.10 -6.24
C SER A 514 -13.60 6.94 -5.82
N PHE A 515 -13.28 7.23 -4.55
CA PHE A 515 -11.93 7.23 -3.98
C PHE A 515 -11.95 6.69 -2.53
N PRO A 516 -12.41 5.43 -2.31
CA PRO A 516 -12.63 4.90 -0.96
C PRO A 516 -11.39 4.85 -0.09
N GLU A 517 -10.21 4.75 -0.70
CA GLU A 517 -8.92 4.77 -0.04
C GLU A 517 -8.53 6.15 0.47
N ARG A 518 -9.12 7.24 -0.03
CA ARG A 518 -8.70 8.61 0.31
C ARG A 518 -9.65 9.24 1.32
N MET A 519 -9.11 10.17 2.11
CA MET A 519 -9.94 11.06 2.93
C MET A 519 -10.54 12.15 2.06
N VAL A 520 -11.84 12.38 2.20
CA VAL A 520 -12.58 13.44 1.50
C VAL A 520 -13.11 14.42 2.54
N GLY A 521 -12.66 15.66 2.52
CA GLY A 521 -12.98 16.62 3.58
C GLY A 521 -13.26 18.03 3.09
N PHE A 522 -13.88 18.80 3.98
CA PHE A 522 -14.35 20.16 3.71
C PHE A 522 -13.33 21.23 4.10
N LEU A 523 -12.63 21.00 5.22
CA LEU A 523 -11.62 21.88 5.78
C LEU A 523 -10.24 21.29 5.53
N THR A 524 -9.27 22.14 5.17
CA THR A 524 -7.96 21.71 4.69
C THR A 524 -6.83 22.46 5.37
N TRP A 525 -5.74 21.74 5.69
CA TRP A 525 -4.46 22.31 6.13
C TRP A 525 -3.32 21.87 5.21
N SER A 526 -2.19 22.57 5.32
CA SER A 526 -0.98 22.32 4.54
C SER A 526 0.21 22.17 5.48
N HIS A 527 1.05 21.18 5.25
CA HIS A 527 2.37 21.11 5.89
C HIS A 527 3.39 21.95 5.11
N PHE A 528 4.43 22.42 5.80
CA PHE A 528 5.56 23.12 5.21
C PHE A 528 6.83 22.84 6.01
N TRP A 529 7.99 22.98 5.37
CA TRP A 529 9.28 22.97 6.05
C TRP A 529 9.63 24.39 6.47
N ASP A 530 9.87 24.61 7.77
CA ASP A 530 10.32 25.87 8.32
C ASP A 530 11.85 25.85 8.42
N GLU A 531 12.51 26.51 7.46
CA GLU A 531 13.98 26.66 7.43
C GLU A 531 14.54 27.35 8.69
N ALA A 532 13.77 28.27 9.31
CA ALA A 532 14.26 29.00 10.47
C ALA A 532 14.25 28.14 11.75
N GLN A 533 13.30 27.22 11.85
CA GLN A 533 13.18 26.30 12.99
C GLN A 533 13.83 24.94 12.72
N GLY A 534 14.22 24.65 11.47
CA GLY A 534 14.78 23.36 11.07
C GLY A 534 13.81 22.20 11.26
N GLY A 535 12.50 22.45 11.06
CA GLY A 535 11.46 21.49 11.36
C GLY A 535 10.19 21.66 10.52
N TRP A 536 9.30 20.70 10.60
CA TRP A 536 8.00 20.74 9.95
C TRP A 536 7.02 21.62 10.73
N GLY A 537 6.22 22.37 9.98
CA GLY A 537 5.06 23.12 10.48
C GLY A 537 3.82 22.80 9.66
N TYR A 538 2.66 23.28 10.12
CA TYR A 538 1.43 23.24 9.35
C TYR A 538 0.61 24.51 9.52
N THR A 539 -0.14 24.86 8.48
CA THR A 539 -0.93 26.08 8.42
C THR A 539 -2.35 25.82 7.94
N ALA A 540 -3.28 26.62 8.47
CA ALA A 540 -4.66 26.71 8.03
C ALA A 540 -4.88 27.76 6.93
N GLU A 541 -3.80 28.46 6.53
CA GLU A 541 -3.88 29.47 5.48
C GLU A 541 -4.46 28.89 4.20
N ARG A 542 -5.32 29.68 3.54
CA ARG A 542 -6.03 29.26 2.34
C ARG A 542 -5.11 29.31 1.14
N THR A 543 -4.26 28.31 1.03
CA THR A 543 -3.44 28.04 -0.13
C THR A 543 -4.23 27.23 -1.17
N ASN A 544 -3.82 27.31 -2.44
CA ASN A 544 -4.36 26.45 -3.50
C ASN A 544 -3.91 24.99 -3.37
N GLU A 545 -2.92 24.76 -2.51
CA GLU A 545 -2.30 23.48 -2.21
C GLU A 545 -2.64 23.09 -0.77
N PHE A 546 -2.89 21.82 -0.53
CA PHE A 546 -3.21 21.27 0.79
C PHE A 546 -2.68 19.84 0.88
N SER A 547 -2.38 19.39 2.08
CA SER A 547 -1.90 18.02 2.33
C SER A 547 -2.73 17.26 3.36
N MET A 548 -3.66 17.95 4.02
CA MET A 548 -4.49 17.39 5.08
C MET A 548 -5.94 17.85 4.95
N VAL A 549 -6.86 17.00 5.40
CA VAL A 549 -8.27 17.36 5.66
C VAL A 549 -8.62 17.15 7.13
N LEU A 550 -9.38 18.06 7.73
CA LEU A 550 -9.76 17.94 9.13
C LEU A 550 -10.83 16.86 9.33
N THR A 551 -10.61 16.01 10.33
CA THR A 551 -11.54 14.92 10.70
C THR A 551 -12.81 15.46 11.37
N SER A 552 -12.86 16.74 11.71
CA SER A 552 -14.06 17.45 12.16
C SER A 552 -15.17 17.52 11.10
N ALA A 553 -14.82 17.33 9.82
CA ALA A 553 -15.78 17.15 8.73
C ALA A 553 -15.09 16.42 7.56
N ALA A 554 -15.06 15.08 7.63
CA ALA A 554 -14.48 14.26 6.58
C ALA A 554 -15.11 12.87 6.46
N PHE A 555 -15.13 12.36 5.24
CA PHE A 555 -15.38 10.96 4.91
C PHE A 555 -14.07 10.18 4.78
N TYR A 556 -14.04 8.98 5.34
CA TYR A 556 -12.95 8.02 5.16
C TYR A 556 -13.43 6.60 5.45
N HIS A 557 -12.61 5.61 5.09
CA HIS A 557 -12.93 4.21 5.28
C HIS A 557 -12.77 3.76 6.74
N ARG A 558 -13.69 2.93 7.27
CA ARG A 558 -13.66 2.43 8.66
C ARG A 558 -12.39 1.67 9.02
N TYR A 559 -11.74 1.08 8.03
CA TYR A 559 -10.49 0.33 8.20
C TYR A 559 -9.40 1.16 8.89
N TYR A 560 -9.39 2.47 8.67
CA TYR A 560 -8.42 3.35 9.32
C TYR A 560 -8.57 3.42 10.84
N HIS A 561 -9.75 3.10 11.41
CA HIS A 561 -9.90 2.94 12.87
C HIS A 561 -9.12 1.72 13.39
N THR A 562 -9.10 0.62 12.63
CA THR A 562 -8.32 -0.57 12.97
C THR A 562 -6.84 -0.24 12.95
N LEU A 563 -6.35 0.39 11.88
CA LEU A 563 -4.94 0.79 11.78
C LEU A 563 -4.56 1.78 12.89
N PHE A 564 -5.41 2.77 13.16
CA PHE A 564 -5.20 3.74 14.24
C PHE A 564 -5.06 3.03 15.61
N THR A 565 -5.83 1.97 15.83
CA THR A 565 -5.89 1.28 17.12
C THR A 565 -4.81 0.22 17.31
N HIS A 566 -4.51 -0.52 16.25
CA HIS A 566 -3.70 -1.73 16.30
C HIS A 566 -2.32 -1.58 15.65
N SER A 567 -2.13 -0.63 14.72
CA SER A 567 -0.83 -0.40 14.08
C SER A 567 -0.04 0.75 14.71
N LEU A 568 -0.71 1.81 15.18
CA LEU A 568 0.00 2.95 15.77
C LEU A 568 0.51 2.66 17.19
N PRO A 569 1.77 3.04 17.50
CA PRO A 569 2.29 3.04 18.86
C PRO A 569 1.37 3.80 19.82
N LYS A 570 1.25 3.30 21.05
CA LYS A 570 0.42 3.93 22.09
C LYS A 570 0.82 5.38 22.34
N PHE A 571 2.12 5.69 22.29
CA PHE A 571 2.66 7.04 22.48
C PHE A 571 2.07 8.06 21.50
N LEU A 572 2.00 7.76 20.20
CA LEU A 572 1.44 8.68 19.19
C LEU A 572 -0.03 9.01 19.45
N ARG A 573 -0.81 8.03 19.92
CA ARG A 573 -2.21 8.26 20.32
C ARG A 573 -2.31 9.15 21.55
N THR A 574 -1.44 8.95 22.54
CA THR A 574 -1.37 9.82 23.72
C THR A 574 -1.00 11.25 23.34
N LEU A 575 0.01 11.43 22.48
CA LEU A 575 0.42 12.74 21.95
C LEU A 575 -0.75 13.46 21.25
N ALA A 576 -1.53 12.73 20.46
CA ALA A 576 -2.71 13.27 19.79
C ALA A 576 -3.86 13.63 20.75
N ASP A 577 -3.95 13.00 21.93
CA ASP A 577 -4.94 13.34 22.95
C ASP A 577 -4.53 14.56 23.79
N GLU A 578 -3.23 14.80 23.96
CA GLU A 578 -2.68 15.96 24.68
C GLU A 578 -2.86 17.26 23.88
N ALA A 579 -2.81 17.17 22.55
CA ALA A 579 -2.99 18.30 21.64
C ALA A 579 -4.11 18.01 20.63
N PRO A 580 -5.33 18.54 20.82
CA PRO A 580 -6.50 18.22 19.98
C PRO A 580 -6.31 18.45 18.48
N THR A 581 -5.49 19.42 18.07
CA THR A 581 -5.19 19.67 16.65
C THR A 581 -4.30 18.59 16.03
N CYS A 582 -3.52 17.87 16.85
CA CYS A 582 -2.59 16.84 16.39
C CYS A 582 -3.30 15.53 16.05
N VAL A 583 -4.54 15.32 16.52
CA VAL A 583 -5.32 14.13 16.16
C VAL A 583 -5.66 14.10 14.66
N ASP A 584 -5.95 15.27 14.08
CA ASP A 584 -6.21 15.42 12.65
C ASP A 584 -4.94 15.13 11.84
N VAL A 585 -3.80 15.66 12.31
CA VAL A 585 -2.49 15.42 11.72
C VAL A 585 -2.18 13.93 11.72
N LEU A 586 -2.32 13.26 12.87
CA LEU A 586 -2.02 11.84 13.01
C LEU A 586 -2.88 10.97 12.08
N MET A 587 -4.18 11.26 11.96
CA MET A 587 -5.05 10.52 11.06
C MET A 587 -4.66 10.71 9.59
N ASN A 588 -4.31 11.93 9.17
CA ASN A 588 -3.82 12.19 7.81
C ASN A 588 -2.46 11.53 7.56
N PHE A 589 -1.55 11.56 8.55
CA PHE A 589 -0.26 10.84 8.50
C PHE A 589 -0.48 9.36 8.27
N LEU A 590 -1.36 8.74 9.05
CA LEU A 590 -1.69 7.32 8.93
C LEU A 590 -2.21 6.98 7.52
N VAL A 591 -3.22 7.72 7.03
CA VAL A 591 -3.82 7.44 5.73
C VAL A 591 -2.83 7.70 4.59
N ALA A 592 -2.06 8.79 4.65
CA ALA A 592 -1.07 9.12 3.64
C ALA A 592 0.12 8.14 3.64
N ALA A 593 0.55 7.66 4.80
CA ALA A 593 1.61 6.66 4.91
C ALA A 593 1.20 5.32 4.29
N VAL A 594 -0.06 4.92 4.45
CA VAL A 594 -0.62 3.68 3.91
C VAL A 594 -0.87 3.80 2.40
N THR A 595 -1.56 4.86 1.97
CA THR A 595 -2.02 4.99 0.59
C THR A 595 -0.99 5.61 -0.35
N LYS A 596 -0.05 6.40 0.19
CA LYS A 596 0.84 7.30 -0.57
C LYS A 596 0.07 8.32 -1.42
N LEU A 597 -1.19 8.59 -1.09
CA LEU A 597 -2.06 9.50 -1.81
C LEU A 597 -2.47 10.70 -0.94
N PRO A 598 -2.61 11.90 -1.53
CA PRO A 598 -3.10 13.05 -0.80
C PRO A 598 -4.61 12.97 -0.53
N PRO A 599 -5.20 13.77 0.38
CA PRO A 599 -6.65 13.83 0.53
C PRO A 599 -7.35 14.56 -0.62
N ILE A 600 -8.68 14.60 -0.63
CA ILE A 600 -9.51 15.30 -1.62
C ILE A 600 -10.34 16.39 -0.95
N LYS A 601 -10.35 17.58 -1.55
CA LYS A 601 -11.14 18.72 -1.08
C LYS A 601 -12.51 18.79 -1.76
N VAL A 602 -13.55 19.03 -0.96
CA VAL A 602 -14.91 19.33 -1.44
C VAL A 602 -15.36 20.73 -0.98
N PRO A 603 -16.34 21.36 -1.67
CA PRO A 603 -16.84 22.68 -1.28
C PRO A 603 -17.48 22.68 0.11
N TYR A 604 -17.18 23.71 0.90
CA TYR A 604 -17.83 24.02 2.16
C TYR A 604 -18.61 25.34 2.04
N GLY A 605 -19.84 25.39 2.55
CA GLY A 605 -20.73 26.54 2.47
C GLY A 605 -20.10 27.85 2.99
N LYS A 606 -20.48 28.97 2.38
CA LYS A 606 -19.94 30.33 2.68
C LYS A 606 -20.43 30.93 4.01
N GLN A 607 -21.19 30.22 4.83
CA GLN A 607 -21.75 30.75 6.08
C GLN A 607 -20.91 30.31 7.28
N HIS A 608 -19.69 30.83 7.39
CA HIS A 608 -19.08 31.35 8.62
C HIS A 608 -17.57 31.53 8.41
N PRO A 609 -16.95 32.61 8.92
CA PRO A 609 -15.52 32.61 9.20
C PRO A 609 -15.27 31.42 10.14
N GLU A 610 -14.24 30.63 9.88
CA GLU A 610 -13.74 29.63 10.82
C GLU A 610 -13.83 30.22 12.23
N ALA A 611 -14.68 29.63 13.06
CA ALA A 611 -14.68 29.95 14.47
C ALA A 611 -13.29 29.55 14.96
N ARG A 612 -12.38 30.53 15.06
CA ARG A 612 -11.20 30.41 15.90
C ARG A 612 -11.70 29.81 17.22
N PRO A 613 -11.07 28.74 17.74
CA PRO A 613 -11.26 28.41 19.14
C PRO A 613 -11.04 29.71 19.93
N PRO A 614 -11.89 30.06 20.90
CA PRO A 614 -11.57 31.17 21.78
C PRO A 614 -10.23 30.83 22.44
N LEU A 615 -9.17 31.56 22.07
CA LEU A 615 -7.97 31.62 22.89
C LEU A 615 -8.44 32.04 24.28
N ALA A 616 -8.17 31.19 25.27
CA ALA A 616 -8.44 31.53 26.66
C ALA A 616 -7.78 32.89 26.95
N PRO A 617 -8.48 33.87 27.56
CA PRO A 617 -7.88 35.15 27.86
C PRO A 617 -6.78 34.94 28.89
N GLY A 618 -5.51 35.13 28.50
CA GLY A 618 -4.35 35.06 29.39
C GLY A 618 -3.24 34.06 29.03
N ALA A 619 -3.31 33.38 27.88
CA ALA A 619 -2.17 32.59 27.40
C ALA A 619 -1.08 33.54 26.85
N SER A 620 0.03 33.66 27.59
CA SER A 620 1.26 34.30 27.17
C SER A 620 1.78 33.71 25.85
N GLU A 621 2.40 34.54 25.00
CA GLU A 621 3.15 34.14 23.78
C GLU A 621 4.39 33.32 24.15
N GLN A 622 4.17 32.11 24.65
CA GLN A 622 5.14 31.02 24.65
C GLN A 622 4.77 30.12 23.47
N GLN A 623 5.77 29.72 22.68
CA GLN A 623 5.64 28.97 21.42
C GLN A 623 4.54 27.89 21.51
N PRO A 624 3.64 27.78 20.52
CA PRO A 624 2.51 26.89 20.64
C PRO A 624 3.00 25.42 20.67
N PRO A 625 2.52 24.59 21.61
CA PRO A 625 2.83 23.14 21.70
C PRO A 625 2.38 22.31 20.48
N ALA A 626 1.81 22.96 19.46
CA ALA A 626 1.28 22.38 18.24
C ALA A 626 2.37 22.08 17.19
N GLN A 627 3.53 22.75 17.23
CA GLN A 627 4.63 22.57 16.28
C GLN A 627 5.48 21.33 16.61
N ASP A 628 5.47 20.89 17.86
CA ASP A 628 6.23 19.71 18.30
C ASP A 628 5.62 18.39 17.79
N CYS A 629 4.29 18.29 17.65
CA CYS A 629 3.67 17.00 17.36
C CYS A 629 3.92 16.48 15.94
N ILE A 630 3.93 17.36 14.93
CA ILE A 630 4.19 16.96 13.54
C ILE A 630 5.63 16.44 13.36
N ASN A 631 6.58 17.03 14.09
CA ASN A 631 7.98 16.61 14.05
C ASN A 631 8.18 15.26 14.75
N GLN A 632 7.60 15.07 15.93
CA GLN A 632 7.63 13.78 16.62
C GLN A 632 6.96 12.66 15.81
N MET A 633 5.86 12.98 15.11
CA MET A 633 5.21 12.02 14.20
C MET A 633 6.10 11.71 12.99
N ALA A 634 6.70 12.72 12.36
CA ALA A 634 7.59 12.49 11.21
C ALA A 634 8.82 11.66 11.58
N GLU A 635 9.38 11.88 12.77
CA GLU A 635 10.48 11.09 13.32
C GLU A 635 10.05 9.64 13.52
N GLU A 636 8.90 9.38 14.14
CA GLU A 636 8.47 8.01 14.43
C GLU A 636 7.99 7.23 13.20
N PHE A 637 7.49 7.93 12.17
CA PHE A 637 7.25 7.33 10.85
C PHE A 637 8.55 7.17 10.03
N GLY A 638 9.63 7.86 10.41
CA GLY A 638 10.94 7.90 9.73
C GLY A 638 11.01 8.80 8.50
N TYR A 639 9.91 9.43 8.11
CA TYR A 639 9.83 10.36 6.97
C TYR A 639 8.54 11.20 7.08
N MET A 640 8.41 12.23 6.24
CA MET A 640 7.15 12.98 6.08
C MET A 640 6.20 12.24 5.12
N PRO A 641 5.10 11.63 5.59
CA PRO A 641 4.20 10.88 4.72
C PRO A 641 3.18 11.74 3.99
N LEU A 642 2.95 12.98 4.45
CA LEU A 642 1.94 13.86 3.86
C LEU A 642 2.29 14.21 2.41
N VAL A 643 1.30 14.05 1.53
CA VAL A 643 1.42 14.38 0.12
C VAL A 643 0.57 15.62 -0.16
N SER A 644 1.13 16.60 -0.84
CA SER A 644 0.39 17.80 -1.25
C SER A 644 -0.50 17.54 -2.47
N SER A 645 -1.63 18.23 -2.54
CA SER A 645 -2.56 18.20 -3.66
C SER A 645 -3.22 19.55 -3.90
N ARG A 646 -3.72 19.72 -5.12
CA ARG A 646 -4.58 20.84 -5.54
C ARG A 646 -5.95 20.34 -6.00
N LEU A 647 -6.25 19.05 -5.79
CA LEU A 647 -7.46 18.41 -6.30
C LEU A 647 -8.67 18.82 -5.48
N ARG A 648 -9.56 19.58 -6.10
CA ARG A 648 -10.88 19.92 -5.57
C ARG A 648 -11.95 19.41 -6.52
N LEU A 649 -12.95 18.73 -5.97
CA LEU A 649 -14.11 18.27 -6.72
C LEU A 649 -15.33 19.08 -6.29
N ASP A 650 -15.99 19.69 -7.26
CA ASP A 650 -17.20 20.50 -7.07
C ASP A 650 -18.40 19.84 -7.78
N PRO A 651 -19.63 20.00 -7.28
CA PRO A 651 -20.81 19.47 -7.96
C PRO A 651 -21.00 20.14 -9.33
N VAL A 652 -21.65 19.44 -10.28
CA VAL A 652 -21.83 19.92 -11.66
C VAL A 652 -22.50 21.31 -11.74
N LEU A 653 -23.35 21.64 -10.77
CA LEU A 653 -24.04 22.95 -10.67
C LEU A 653 -23.26 23.99 -9.84
N PHE A 654 -22.01 23.72 -9.47
CA PHE A 654 -21.20 24.65 -8.69
C PHE A 654 -20.86 25.89 -9.52
N LYS A 655 -21.28 27.06 -9.03
CA LYS A 655 -21.26 28.35 -9.74
C LYS A 655 -22.15 28.41 -10.98
N ASP A 656 -23.05 27.45 -11.20
CA ASP A 656 -23.99 27.54 -12.31
C ASP A 656 -24.91 28.76 -12.11
N PRO A 657 -24.92 29.71 -13.07
CA PRO A 657 -25.80 30.86 -13.01
C PRO A 657 -27.27 30.46 -13.08
N VAL A 658 -27.67 29.20 -13.29
CA VAL A 658 -29.08 28.75 -13.29
C VAL A 658 -29.86 29.28 -12.09
N SER A 659 -29.30 29.35 -10.88
CA SER A 659 -30.00 29.95 -9.73
C SER A 659 -30.18 31.47 -9.85
N VAL A 660 -29.21 32.17 -10.45
CA VAL A 660 -29.25 33.61 -10.76
C VAL A 660 -30.19 33.88 -11.95
N LEU A 661 -30.17 33.02 -12.97
CA LEU A 661 -31.02 33.06 -14.16
C LEU A 661 -32.47 32.73 -13.80
N ARG A 662 -32.73 31.76 -12.90
CA ARG A 662 -34.06 31.50 -12.34
C ARG A 662 -34.59 32.68 -11.54
N LYS A 663 -33.74 33.36 -10.76
CA LYS A 663 -34.12 34.63 -10.11
C LYS A 663 -34.42 35.74 -11.13
N LYS A 664 -33.69 35.78 -12.25
CA LYS A 664 -33.89 36.75 -13.35
C LYS A 664 -35.17 36.49 -14.15
N TYR A 665 -35.58 35.23 -14.30
CA TYR A 665 -36.75 34.82 -15.08
C TYR A 665 -37.83 34.12 -14.22
N ARG A 666 -38.17 34.70 -13.07
CA ARG A 666 -39.24 34.20 -12.19
C ARG A 666 -40.60 34.03 -12.88
N SER A 667 -40.84 34.73 -14.00
CA SER A 667 -42.07 34.65 -14.77
C SER A 667 -42.20 33.38 -15.61
N LEU A 668 -41.12 32.64 -15.85
CA LEU A 668 -41.15 31.37 -16.60
C LEU A 668 -41.55 30.16 -15.74
N GLU A 669 -41.61 30.32 -14.42
CA GLU A 669 -42.00 29.26 -13.46
C GLU A 669 -43.45 29.38 -12.96
N LYS A 670 -44.23 30.34 -13.48
CA LYS A 670 -45.68 30.35 -13.25
C LYS A 670 -46.36 29.40 -14.25
N PRO A 671 -47.22 28.48 -13.79
CA PRO A 671 -47.85 27.46 -14.63
C PRO A 671 -48.77 28.05 -15.71
#